data_AF-A0A5N1IUX6-F1
#
_entry.id   AF-A0A5N1IUX6-F1
#
_cell.length_a   1.000
_cell.length_b   1.000
_cell.length_c   1.000
_cell.angle_alpha   90.00
_cell.angle_beta   90.00
_cell.angle_gamma   90.00
#
_symmetry.space_group_name_H-M   'P 1'
#
loop_
_entity.id
_entity.type
_entity.pdbx_description
1 polymer ?
#
loop_
_entity_poly.entity_id
_entity_poly.type
_entity_poly.pdbx_seq_one_letter_code
_entity_poly.pdbx_strand_id
1 'polypeptide(L)'
;MTYNRNFMYKHILFCFAFFLAAFAAEAQKYVWTTKVLKVSSQRASGKDPYAPDQVIGEPNALPLGEPNSQAWSPKRDDEKEEFIEIRFSKSLVARQVAVVENVNPGSITKIELVDTRGLKHEVYKNEMPGPLAVKSRVLTVSFPAAKYRTIGVVVTMNTAAVGGVNQIDAIGIADTEESFVRKELKTKQEVAFDTVMENVGPNVNTKYVETRPIISSDGKTLFFARQDHPKNTGGASDGQDVWASPLLDMKTQSWGPAKNLPGPVNNNGNNGVASVSADGNTLLLINTYHPDGTMTPEGASVSTRTKSGWSLPVKLNILNYYNNSKELVDFFLGSSGKVLLMAVERNDGVGGQDLFVSFLQKFGVWSKPINLGKTINTKKSEFAPFLAADGKTLFFASDGHKGYGKSDIFYSKRLDDTWQNWSTPLNLGPEVNSKDWDAYYSVSAAGEYAYLVSTKNGTEDSKDIFKIGLVSKFKPEPVVLVTGRVLDAKTNKPLNAKIIYESLVTGEELGVAQTNPEDGTYTIVLPSGTSYGYLAEADGYIAIDENLDATETSKYTEITRDLLLVPFEVGAKIKLNNIFFAQSKYYLRESSFSELNRLVKIMKDYPAVEIRLEGHTDNQGDSKLNMKLSVDRVNEVKKYLVEKGIEKKRISTIGYGDTKPVASNVKEETRALNRRVEFVIMKK
;
A
#
# COMPACT_ATOMS: atom_id res chain seq x y z
N MET A 1 42.83 51.80 -29.15
CA MET A 1 44.25 52.15 -28.97
C MET A 1 44.77 51.45 -27.72
N THR A 2 45.70 50.52 -27.93
CA THR A 2 46.80 50.04 -27.06
C THR A 2 46.80 50.32 -25.55
N TYR A 3 46.84 49.22 -24.77
CA TYR A 3 47.85 48.79 -23.78
C TYR A 3 47.19 47.72 -22.88
N ASN A 4 47.79 46.69 -22.28
CA ASN A 4 49.02 45.91 -22.44
C ASN A 4 48.93 44.78 -21.38
N ARG A 5 49.67 43.70 -21.63
CA ARG A 5 50.02 42.54 -20.80
C ARG A 5 49.80 42.66 -19.28
N ASN A 6 49.05 41.71 -18.72
CA ASN A 6 49.51 40.84 -17.64
C ASN A 6 48.55 39.65 -17.44
N PHE A 7 49.12 38.52 -17.02
CA PHE A 7 48.47 37.25 -16.65
C PHE A 7 48.10 36.24 -17.75
N MET A 8 49.13 35.80 -18.49
CA MET A 8 49.35 34.37 -18.69
C MET A 8 50.10 33.83 -17.46
N TYR A 9 49.94 32.53 -17.13
CA TYR A 9 50.40 31.80 -15.94
C TYR A 9 49.39 31.68 -14.79
N LYS A 10 48.43 30.76 -14.95
CA LYS A 10 48.25 29.64 -14.01
C LYS A 10 47.35 28.57 -14.64
N HIS A 11 47.94 27.37 -14.75
CA HIS A 11 47.27 26.06 -14.81
C HIS A 11 47.07 25.42 -16.21
N ILE A 12 48.14 25.40 -17.00
CA ILE A 12 48.46 24.24 -17.87
C ILE A 12 49.71 23.59 -17.27
N LEU A 13 49.51 22.66 -16.34
CA LEU A 13 50.47 21.61 -15.91
C LEU A 13 49.84 20.86 -14.74
N PHE A 14 48.97 19.90 -15.04
CA PHE A 14 48.68 18.74 -14.18
C PHE A 14 47.96 17.66 -15.03
N CYS A 15 48.59 17.30 -16.15
CA CYS A 15 48.42 15.99 -16.75
C CYS A 15 49.68 15.18 -16.40
N PHE A 16 49.48 13.95 -15.95
CA PHE A 16 50.43 12.98 -15.38
C PHE A 16 50.57 12.97 -13.85
N ALA A 17 50.40 11.75 -13.30
CA ALA A 17 50.55 11.32 -11.93
C ALA A 17 49.35 11.51 -10.97
N PHE A 18 48.21 10.90 -11.29
CA PHE A 18 47.31 10.30 -10.29
C PHE A 18 46.76 8.97 -10.81
N PHE A 19 47.67 8.02 -11.04
CA PHE A 19 47.36 6.59 -11.07
C PHE A 19 47.84 6.04 -9.73
N LEU A 20 47.01 6.16 -8.69
CA LEU A 20 47.27 5.55 -7.39
C LEU A 20 45.94 5.06 -6.83
N ALA A 21 45.71 3.77 -7.10
CA ALA A 21 44.91 2.82 -6.35
C ALA A 21 43.54 3.31 -5.83
N ALA A 22 42.55 3.31 -6.72
CA ALA A 22 41.22 2.92 -6.29
C ALA A 22 41.29 1.44 -5.88
N PHE A 23 41.57 1.16 -4.61
CA PHE A 23 41.19 -0.12 -4.03
C PHE A 23 39.68 -0.17 -4.08
N ALA A 24 39.13 -0.84 -5.10
CA ALA A 24 37.82 -1.44 -4.96
C ALA A 24 37.94 -2.38 -3.76
N ALA A 25 37.39 -1.96 -2.61
CA ALA A 25 37.05 -2.90 -1.58
C ALA A 25 36.06 -3.87 -2.24
N GLU A 26 36.52 -5.05 -2.65
CA GLU A 26 35.61 -6.11 -3.04
C GLU A 26 34.70 -6.33 -1.83
N ALA A 27 33.41 -6.00 -1.97
CA ALA A 27 32.43 -6.30 -0.96
C ALA A 27 32.52 -7.80 -0.66
N GLN A 28 32.70 -8.13 0.61
CA GLN A 28 32.74 -9.48 1.13
C GLN A 28 31.56 -10.30 0.56
N LYS A 29 31.84 -11.45 -0.05
CA LYS A 29 30.82 -12.28 -0.69
C LYS A 29 30.50 -13.44 0.22
N TYR A 30 29.24 -13.53 0.63
CA TYR A 30 28.68 -14.70 1.28
C TYR A 30 27.52 -15.24 0.46
N VAL A 31 27.25 -16.53 0.62
CA VAL A 31 26.11 -17.20 -0.01
C VAL A 31 25.44 -18.14 0.96
N TRP A 32 24.12 -18.17 0.88
CA TRP A 32 23.25 -19.08 1.62
C TRP A 32 22.79 -20.24 0.76
N THR A 33 22.40 -21.33 1.42
CA THR A 33 21.88 -22.53 0.76
C THR A 33 20.74 -22.20 -0.19
N THR A 34 20.79 -22.73 -1.41
CA THR A 34 19.72 -22.56 -2.41
C THR A 34 19.03 -23.86 -2.80
N LYS A 35 19.62 -25.00 -2.41
CA LYS A 35 19.08 -26.32 -2.71
C LYS A 35 19.56 -27.33 -1.68
N VAL A 36 18.66 -28.20 -1.24
CA VAL A 36 19.00 -29.43 -0.53
C VAL A 36 19.14 -30.56 -1.54
N LEU A 37 20.20 -31.36 -1.44
CA LEU A 37 20.39 -32.54 -2.29
C LEU A 37 19.98 -33.83 -1.61
N LYS A 38 20.35 -33.98 -0.33
CA LYS A 38 20.16 -35.21 0.39
C LYS A 38 20.10 -34.95 1.89
N VAL A 39 19.27 -35.72 2.58
CA VAL A 39 19.29 -35.87 4.03
C VAL A 39 19.34 -37.35 4.39
N SER A 40 19.82 -37.67 5.58
CA SER A 40 19.68 -39.01 6.18
C SER A 40 18.23 -39.35 6.49
N SER A 41 17.51 -38.42 7.13
CA SER A 41 16.11 -38.55 7.48
C SER A 41 15.42 -37.18 7.56
N GLN A 42 14.09 -37.17 7.54
CA GLN A 42 13.30 -35.95 7.64
C GLN A 42 11.98 -36.21 8.36
N ARG A 43 11.54 -35.27 9.21
CA ARG A 43 10.21 -35.31 9.85
C ARG A 43 9.07 -35.06 8.87
N ALA A 44 9.31 -34.26 7.84
CA ALA A 44 8.34 -33.93 6.80
C ALA A 44 9.03 -33.74 5.44
N SER A 45 8.24 -33.64 4.37
CA SER A 45 8.75 -33.56 2.99
C SER A 45 8.45 -32.21 2.34
N GLY A 46 9.22 -31.83 1.32
CA GLY A 46 8.97 -30.60 0.57
C GLY A 46 9.03 -29.35 1.47
N LYS A 47 7.96 -28.55 1.47
CA LYS A 47 7.85 -27.29 2.23
C LYS A 47 7.12 -27.41 3.57
N ASP A 48 6.84 -28.65 3.98
CA ASP A 48 6.15 -28.93 5.22
C ASP A 48 7.00 -28.45 6.42
N PRO A 49 6.37 -28.21 7.59
CA PRO A 49 7.08 -27.94 8.82
C PRO A 49 8.21 -28.93 9.06
N TYR A 50 9.39 -28.44 9.45
CA TYR A 50 10.57 -29.24 9.78
C TYR A 50 11.24 -29.97 8.60
N ALA A 51 10.77 -29.77 7.36
CA ALA A 51 11.37 -30.38 6.18
C ALA A 51 12.79 -29.85 5.90
N PRO A 52 13.62 -30.56 5.11
CA PRO A 52 14.98 -30.11 4.79
C PRO A 52 15.04 -28.77 4.06
N ASP A 53 14.05 -28.47 3.22
CA ASP A 53 13.99 -27.23 2.43
C ASP A 53 13.93 -25.97 3.30
N GLN A 54 13.63 -26.11 4.60
CA GLN A 54 13.66 -25.00 5.56
C GLN A 54 15.07 -24.40 5.71
N VAL A 55 16.14 -25.14 5.38
CA VAL A 55 17.53 -24.65 5.40
C VAL A 55 17.85 -23.67 4.25
N ILE A 56 16.93 -23.52 3.28
CA ILE A 56 17.14 -22.66 2.11
C ILE A 56 17.01 -21.17 2.48
N GLY A 57 18.00 -20.39 2.02
CA GLY A 57 18.08 -18.96 2.23
C GLY A 57 18.72 -18.57 3.56
N GLU A 58 18.45 -17.34 3.98
CA GLU A 58 19.04 -16.77 5.20
C GLU A 58 18.38 -17.33 6.47
N PRO A 59 19.07 -17.31 7.63
CA PRO A 59 18.53 -17.70 8.92
C PRO A 59 17.30 -16.89 9.29
N ASN A 60 16.29 -17.53 9.87
CA ASN A 60 14.96 -16.95 10.01
C ASN A 60 14.01 -17.68 10.98
N ALA A 61 14.35 -18.88 11.45
CA ALA A 61 13.57 -19.59 12.46
C ALA A 61 13.72 -18.89 13.81
N LEU A 62 12.90 -17.86 14.05
CA LEU A 62 12.93 -17.05 15.27
C LEU A 62 11.70 -17.32 16.15
N PRO A 63 11.81 -17.16 17.48
CA PRO A 63 13.04 -16.91 18.24
C PRO A 63 13.96 -18.14 18.29
N LEU A 64 15.28 -17.91 18.26
CA LEU A 64 16.25 -18.98 18.45
C LEU A 64 16.09 -19.60 19.84
N GLY A 65 16.20 -20.93 19.93
CA GLY A 65 16.16 -21.69 21.19
C GLY A 65 14.79 -22.26 21.55
N GLU A 66 13.79 -22.11 20.68
CA GLU A 66 12.50 -22.81 20.72
C GLU A 66 12.28 -23.61 19.43
N PRO A 67 11.68 -24.82 19.49
CA PRO A 67 11.33 -25.58 18.28
C PRO A 67 10.50 -24.74 17.32
N ASN A 68 10.97 -24.61 16.09
CA ASN A 68 10.31 -23.80 15.06
C ASN A 68 10.07 -24.64 13.79
N SER A 69 8.88 -24.49 13.20
CA SER A 69 8.46 -25.19 11.98
C SER A 69 9.28 -24.81 10.74
N GLN A 70 9.97 -23.67 10.77
CA GLN A 70 10.81 -23.11 9.72
C GLN A 70 12.30 -23.50 9.85
N ALA A 71 12.62 -24.51 10.67
CA ALA A 71 13.97 -25.09 10.75
C ALA A 71 13.93 -26.59 10.46
N TRP A 72 14.91 -27.11 9.72
CA TRP A 72 14.97 -28.54 9.44
C TRP A 72 15.25 -29.31 10.72
N SER A 73 14.52 -30.43 10.88
CA SER A 73 14.78 -31.40 11.95
C SER A 73 14.85 -32.82 11.38
N PRO A 74 15.86 -33.61 11.74
CA PRO A 74 15.90 -35.03 11.45
C PRO A 74 14.68 -35.76 12.03
N LYS A 75 14.33 -36.90 11.44
CA LYS A 75 13.19 -37.70 11.88
C LYS A 75 13.39 -38.25 13.29
N ARG A 76 14.64 -38.59 13.64
CA ARG A 76 14.99 -39.31 14.86
C ARG A 76 15.91 -38.48 15.75
N ASP A 77 15.60 -38.49 17.04
CA ASP A 77 16.30 -37.70 18.06
C ASP A 77 17.35 -38.54 18.83
N ASP A 78 17.59 -39.78 18.41
CA ASP A 78 18.39 -40.79 19.10
C ASP A 78 19.38 -41.52 18.17
N GLU A 79 19.72 -40.93 17.03
CA GLU A 79 20.62 -41.52 16.04
C GLU A 79 22.06 -41.06 16.21
N LYS A 80 23.00 -41.98 15.98
CA LYS A 80 24.45 -41.67 16.07
C LYS A 80 24.95 -40.85 14.89
N GLU A 81 24.24 -40.89 13.76
CA GLU A 81 24.59 -40.17 12.55
C GLU A 81 23.34 -39.74 11.77
N GLU A 82 23.14 -38.43 11.69
CA GLU A 82 22.21 -37.77 10.78
C GLU A 82 22.99 -36.73 9.96
N PHE A 83 22.59 -36.44 8.72
CA PHE A 83 23.26 -35.47 7.88
C PHE A 83 22.31 -34.72 6.95
N ILE A 84 22.75 -33.54 6.53
CA ILE A 84 22.18 -32.77 5.42
C ILE A 84 23.28 -32.34 4.45
N GLU A 85 23.02 -32.53 3.16
CA GLU A 85 23.88 -32.11 2.06
C GLU A 85 23.17 -31.04 1.21
N ILE A 86 23.81 -29.88 1.07
CA ILE A 86 23.24 -28.70 0.42
C ILE A 86 24.09 -28.19 -0.75
N ARG A 87 23.52 -27.28 -1.54
CA ARG A 87 24.19 -26.55 -2.62
C ARG A 87 23.87 -25.07 -2.61
N PHE A 88 24.83 -24.29 -3.09
CA PHE A 88 24.74 -22.84 -3.28
C PHE A 88 24.50 -22.49 -4.75
N SER A 89 23.92 -21.31 -5.00
CA SER A 89 23.70 -20.79 -6.36
C SER A 89 24.98 -20.28 -7.03
N LYS A 90 26.00 -19.96 -6.22
CA LYS A 90 27.32 -19.49 -6.67
C LYS A 90 28.41 -20.21 -5.88
N SER A 91 29.53 -20.47 -6.54
CA SER A 91 30.70 -21.06 -5.90
C SER A 91 31.63 -19.97 -5.33
N LEU A 92 32.18 -20.20 -4.14
CA LEU A 92 33.13 -19.31 -3.48
C LEU A 92 34.41 -20.05 -3.11
N VAL A 93 35.53 -19.33 -3.04
CA VAL A 93 36.70 -19.82 -2.31
C VAL A 93 36.43 -19.53 -0.84
N ALA A 94 35.85 -20.52 -0.16
CA ALA A 94 35.38 -20.32 1.21
C ALA A 94 36.57 -20.17 2.17
N ARG A 95 36.37 -19.32 3.18
CA ARG A 95 37.22 -19.17 4.37
C ARG A 95 36.45 -19.36 5.67
N GLN A 96 35.12 -19.46 5.55
CA GLN A 96 34.23 -19.69 6.67
C GLN A 96 33.00 -20.48 6.22
N VAL A 97 32.50 -21.33 7.11
CA VAL A 97 31.15 -21.92 7.08
C VAL A 97 30.42 -21.53 8.35
N ALA A 98 29.13 -21.21 8.22
CA ALA A 98 28.25 -20.96 9.34
C ALA A 98 27.05 -21.91 9.28
N VAL A 99 26.74 -22.53 10.42
CA VAL A 99 25.56 -23.37 10.63
C VAL A 99 24.76 -22.79 11.79
N VAL A 100 23.49 -22.46 11.53
CA VAL A 100 22.59 -21.92 12.56
C VAL A 100 21.83 -23.08 13.20
N GLU A 101 22.28 -23.48 14.39
CA GLU A 101 21.60 -24.49 15.23
C GLU A 101 20.49 -23.78 16.02
N ASN A 102 19.25 -23.94 15.54
CA ASN A 102 18.09 -23.24 16.08
C ASN A 102 17.71 -23.72 17.49
N VAL A 103 17.81 -25.03 17.75
CA VAL A 103 17.44 -25.68 19.01
C VAL A 103 18.40 -26.81 19.33
N ASN A 104 18.70 -26.98 20.62
CA ASN A 104 19.53 -28.05 21.17
C ASN A 104 20.89 -28.17 20.46
N PRO A 105 21.71 -27.10 20.48
CA PRO A 105 22.99 -27.10 19.77
C PRO A 105 24.01 -28.02 20.45
N GLY A 106 24.96 -28.50 19.66
CA GLY A 106 26.09 -29.33 20.11
C GLY A 106 26.13 -30.74 19.53
N SER A 107 25.12 -31.12 18.74
CA SER A 107 25.05 -32.42 18.09
C SER A 107 25.92 -32.51 16.83
N ILE A 108 26.31 -31.39 16.22
CA ILE A 108 27.17 -31.39 15.02
C ILE A 108 28.53 -32.03 15.33
N THR A 109 28.83 -33.11 14.61
CA THR A 109 30.07 -33.89 14.71
C THR A 109 31.05 -33.56 13.61
N LYS A 110 30.58 -33.16 12.42
CA LYS A 110 31.45 -32.93 11.25
C LYS A 110 30.84 -31.93 10.27
N ILE A 111 31.70 -31.11 9.66
CA ILE A 111 31.33 -30.26 8.51
C ILE A 111 32.34 -30.48 7.39
N GLU A 112 31.83 -30.78 6.20
CA GLU A 112 32.63 -30.98 4.99
C GLU A 112 32.20 -30.02 3.88
N LEU A 113 33.15 -29.39 3.22
CA LEU A 113 32.91 -28.57 2.02
C LEU A 113 32.93 -29.46 0.78
N VAL A 114 32.00 -29.21 -0.15
CA VAL A 114 31.92 -29.91 -1.43
C VAL A 114 32.51 -29.04 -2.52
N ASP A 115 33.55 -29.53 -3.21
CA ASP A 115 34.17 -28.81 -4.33
C ASP A 115 33.42 -29.02 -5.66
N THR A 116 33.82 -28.28 -6.69
CA THR A 116 33.22 -28.35 -8.04
C THR A 116 33.28 -29.73 -8.71
N ARG A 117 34.11 -30.66 -8.22
CA ARG A 117 34.20 -32.05 -8.70
C ARG A 117 33.39 -33.02 -7.84
N GLY A 118 32.73 -32.51 -6.79
CA GLY A 118 31.98 -33.31 -5.81
C GLY A 118 32.83 -33.92 -4.71
N LEU A 119 34.13 -33.60 -4.61
CA LEU A 119 34.98 -34.08 -3.52
C LEU A 119 34.63 -33.34 -2.22
N LYS A 120 34.58 -34.09 -1.12
CA LYS A 120 34.28 -33.59 0.23
C LYS A 120 35.58 -33.35 0.99
N HIS A 121 35.66 -32.20 1.64
CA HIS A 121 36.83 -31.74 2.39
C HIS A 121 36.42 -31.35 3.80
N GLU A 122 36.88 -32.10 4.81
CA GLU A 122 36.56 -31.82 6.21
C GLU A 122 37.17 -30.48 6.66
N VAL A 123 36.34 -29.63 7.25
CA VAL A 123 36.75 -28.34 7.82
C VAL A 123 36.41 -28.21 9.30
N TYR A 124 35.62 -29.13 9.85
CA TYR A 124 35.25 -29.18 11.26
C TYR A 124 35.04 -30.63 11.70
N LYS A 125 35.52 -30.95 12.91
CA LYS A 125 35.30 -32.22 13.59
C LYS A 125 35.08 -31.98 15.08
N ASN A 126 34.08 -32.61 15.66
CA ASN A 126 33.80 -32.63 17.09
C ASN A 126 33.75 -34.07 17.58
N GLU A 127 34.77 -34.46 18.34
CA GLU A 127 34.94 -35.82 18.85
C GLU A 127 34.07 -36.10 20.09
N MET A 128 33.55 -35.05 20.74
CA MET A 128 32.71 -35.14 21.93
C MET A 128 31.42 -34.33 21.71
N PRO A 129 30.51 -34.78 20.83
CA PRO A 129 29.19 -34.15 20.70
C PRO A 129 28.43 -34.27 22.02
N GLY A 130 27.66 -33.24 22.36
CA GLY A 130 26.96 -33.17 23.63
C GLY A 130 26.21 -31.85 23.81
N PRO A 131 25.25 -31.78 24.74
CA PRO A 131 24.43 -30.60 24.95
C PRO A 131 25.28 -29.42 25.42
N LEU A 132 24.98 -28.23 24.90
CA LEU A 132 25.63 -26.99 25.30
C LEU A 132 24.74 -26.21 26.30
N ALA A 133 25.36 -25.35 27.12
CA ALA A 133 24.67 -24.50 28.09
C ALA A 133 23.87 -23.33 27.45
N VAL A 134 23.62 -23.38 26.14
CA VAL A 134 22.87 -22.38 25.37
C VAL A 134 21.75 -23.10 24.61
N LYS A 135 20.60 -22.44 24.45
CA LYS A 135 19.44 -23.05 23.76
C LYS A 135 19.58 -23.09 22.24
N SER A 136 20.46 -22.28 21.68
CA SER A 136 20.74 -22.13 20.25
C SER A 136 22.14 -21.56 20.04
N ARG A 137 22.72 -21.71 18.83
CA ARG A 137 23.96 -21.02 18.45
C ARG A 137 24.11 -20.89 16.94
N VAL A 138 25.03 -20.00 16.55
CA VAL A 138 25.63 -20.02 15.21
C VAL A 138 27.00 -20.68 15.34
N LEU A 139 27.15 -21.91 14.87
CA LEU A 139 28.45 -22.56 14.76
C LEU A 139 29.19 -21.96 13.57
N THR A 140 30.18 -21.12 13.87
CA THR A 140 31.05 -20.50 12.87
C THR A 140 32.39 -21.21 12.87
N VAL A 141 32.79 -21.74 11.72
CA VAL A 141 34.08 -22.41 11.55
C VAL A 141 34.85 -21.66 10.48
N SER A 142 35.94 -21.00 10.89
CA SER A 142 36.87 -20.31 9.99
C SER A 142 38.05 -21.23 9.69
N PHE A 143 38.56 -21.14 8.46
CA PHE A 143 39.68 -21.95 7.96
C PHE A 143 40.45 -21.16 6.89
N PRO A 144 41.74 -21.49 6.66
CA PRO A 144 42.49 -20.88 5.57
C PRO A 144 41.77 -21.01 4.24
N ALA A 145 41.96 -20.04 3.33
CA ALA A 145 41.34 -20.06 2.01
C ALA A 145 41.47 -21.43 1.34
N ALA A 146 40.31 -22.01 1.00
CA ALA A 146 40.26 -23.32 0.38
C ALA A 146 41.07 -23.32 -0.92
N LYS A 147 41.76 -24.43 -1.22
CA LYS A 147 42.48 -24.60 -2.50
C LYS A 147 41.54 -24.92 -3.68
N TYR A 148 40.24 -24.75 -3.48
CA TYR A 148 39.17 -25.12 -4.39
C TYR A 148 37.98 -24.18 -4.21
N ARG A 149 37.09 -24.16 -5.20
CA ARG A 149 35.80 -23.47 -5.09
C ARG A 149 34.77 -24.42 -4.47
N THR A 150 34.09 -23.95 -3.44
CA THR A 150 33.04 -24.65 -2.72
C THR A 150 31.70 -24.40 -3.40
N ILE A 151 30.96 -25.47 -3.68
CA ILE A 151 29.61 -25.45 -4.26
C ILE A 151 28.53 -25.94 -3.29
N GLY A 152 28.92 -26.53 -2.17
CA GLY A 152 28.00 -27.09 -1.18
C GLY A 152 28.69 -27.45 0.12
N VAL A 153 27.88 -27.91 1.08
CA VAL A 153 28.31 -28.31 2.43
C VAL A 153 27.58 -29.58 2.81
N VAL A 154 28.24 -30.45 3.56
CA VAL A 154 27.64 -31.56 4.30
C VAL A 154 27.82 -31.28 5.77
N VAL A 155 26.72 -31.28 6.53
CA VAL A 155 26.73 -31.19 7.99
C VAL A 155 26.28 -32.54 8.53
N THR A 156 27.09 -33.14 9.39
CA THR A 156 26.80 -34.40 10.08
C THR A 156 26.63 -34.13 11.58
N MET A 157 25.65 -34.80 12.19
CA MET A 157 25.28 -34.64 13.59
C MET A 157 25.00 -35.99 14.26
N ASN A 158 25.13 -36.04 15.57
CA ASN A 158 24.80 -37.15 16.43
C ASN A 158 23.67 -36.71 17.37
N THR A 159 22.42 -37.02 17.01
CA THR A 159 21.24 -36.62 17.78
C THR A 159 21.13 -37.42 19.08
N ALA A 160 21.65 -38.66 19.13
CA ALA A 160 21.74 -39.45 20.37
C ALA A 160 22.58 -38.76 21.47
N ALA A 161 23.59 -37.98 21.09
CA ALA A 161 24.45 -37.26 22.02
C ALA A 161 23.80 -35.99 22.60
N VAL A 162 22.75 -35.47 21.95
CA VAL A 162 22.00 -34.29 22.39
C VAL A 162 20.51 -34.60 22.30
N GLY A 163 19.98 -35.19 23.37
CA GLY A 163 18.61 -35.69 23.41
C GLY A 163 17.56 -34.59 23.16
N GLY A 164 16.52 -34.96 22.42
CA GLY A 164 15.42 -34.08 22.03
C GLY A 164 15.56 -33.53 20.61
N VAL A 165 14.70 -32.58 20.26
CA VAL A 165 14.61 -32.03 18.91
C VAL A 165 15.87 -31.22 18.58
N ASN A 166 16.63 -31.67 17.57
CA ASN A 166 17.78 -30.93 17.02
C ASN A 166 17.34 -30.22 15.74
N GLN A 167 17.69 -28.94 15.59
CA GLN A 167 17.26 -28.14 14.43
C GLN A 167 18.40 -27.32 13.81
N ILE A 168 18.45 -27.33 12.48
CA ILE A 168 19.27 -26.40 11.69
C ILE A 168 18.34 -25.48 10.88
N ASP A 169 18.52 -24.18 11.05
CA ASP A 169 17.75 -23.13 10.35
C ASP A 169 18.41 -22.71 9.05
N ALA A 170 19.73 -22.55 9.02
CA ALA A 170 20.43 -22.11 7.80
C ALA A 170 21.90 -22.56 7.78
N ILE A 171 22.42 -22.73 6.56
CA ILE A 171 23.82 -23.04 6.28
C ILE A 171 24.33 -22.11 5.18
N GLY A 172 25.46 -21.46 5.44
CA GLY A 172 26.09 -20.54 4.49
C GLY A 172 27.61 -20.58 4.53
N ILE A 173 28.25 -20.01 3.50
CA ILE A 173 29.71 -19.85 3.40
C ILE A 173 30.07 -18.42 3.03
N ALA A 174 31.28 -17.99 3.39
CA ALA A 174 31.84 -16.71 2.99
C ALA A 174 33.31 -16.81 2.55
N ASP A 175 33.76 -15.81 1.79
CA ASP A 175 35.15 -15.63 1.36
C ASP A 175 36.02 -14.86 2.36
N THR A 176 35.54 -14.70 3.60
CA THR A 176 36.25 -14.06 4.71
C THR A 176 36.33 -14.99 5.92
N GLU A 177 37.22 -14.66 6.86
CA GLU A 177 37.29 -15.28 8.19
C GLU A 177 36.44 -14.55 9.23
N GLU A 178 36.00 -13.32 8.94
CA GLU A 178 35.06 -12.58 9.78
C GLU A 178 33.67 -13.21 9.73
N SER A 179 32.98 -13.28 10.87
CA SER A 179 31.61 -13.82 10.93
C SER A 179 30.69 -13.02 10.00
N PHE A 180 30.26 -13.61 8.88
CA PHE A 180 29.30 -12.97 7.96
C PHE A 180 27.86 -13.03 8.49
N VAL A 181 27.62 -13.93 9.44
CA VAL A 181 26.39 -13.95 10.20
C VAL A 181 26.45 -12.80 11.21
N ARG A 182 25.70 -11.73 10.92
CA ARG A 182 25.72 -10.48 11.69
C ARG A 182 25.41 -10.74 13.17
N LYS A 183 25.91 -9.86 14.06
CA LYS A 183 25.46 -9.74 15.46
C LYS A 183 23.93 -9.59 15.58
N GLU A 184 23.26 -9.25 14.49
CA GLU A 184 21.80 -9.14 14.37
C GLU A 184 21.04 -10.46 14.62
N LEU A 185 21.67 -11.65 14.54
CA LEU A 185 21.04 -12.89 15.04
C LEU A 185 21.03 -13.00 16.59
N LYS A 186 21.86 -12.20 17.29
CA LYS A 186 21.89 -12.15 18.77
C LYS A 186 20.87 -11.16 19.32
N THR A 187 20.44 -10.20 18.53
CA THR A 187 19.38 -9.28 18.89
C THR A 187 18.10 -9.82 18.30
N LYS A 188 17.05 -10.03 19.12
CA LYS A 188 15.71 -9.88 18.59
C LYS A 188 15.77 -8.67 17.65
N GLN A 189 15.35 -8.79 16.40
CA GLN A 189 14.85 -7.60 15.73
C GLN A 189 13.58 -7.30 16.52
N GLU A 190 13.76 -6.65 17.67
CA GLU A 190 12.71 -6.34 18.60
C GLU A 190 11.99 -5.21 17.89
N VAL A 191 11.07 -5.62 17.03
CA VAL A 191 10.07 -4.74 16.47
C VAL A 191 9.24 -4.32 17.67
N ALA A 192 9.71 -3.27 18.34
CA ALA A 192 8.99 -2.66 19.44
C ALA A 192 7.82 -1.86 18.86
N PHE A 193 6.65 -1.99 19.49
CA PHE A 193 5.51 -1.12 19.24
C PHE A 193 5.37 -0.16 20.41
N ASP A 194 4.76 1.00 20.15
CA ASP A 194 4.51 2.02 21.19
C ASP A 194 3.50 1.50 22.23
N THR A 195 2.68 0.52 21.85
CA THR A 195 1.73 -0.14 22.73
C THR A 195 1.78 -1.65 22.56
N VAL A 196 1.17 -2.37 23.52
CA VAL A 196 0.82 -3.78 23.35
C VAL A 196 -0.48 -3.90 22.56
N MET A 197 -0.73 -5.10 22.03
CA MET A 197 -1.99 -5.43 21.37
C MET A 197 -3.14 -5.46 22.38
N GLU A 198 -4.21 -4.70 22.10
CA GLU A 198 -5.38 -4.53 22.96
C GLU A 198 -6.65 -5.06 22.29
N ASN A 199 -7.44 -5.87 23.00
CA ASN A 199 -8.75 -6.30 22.53
C ASN A 199 -9.68 -5.08 22.41
N VAL A 200 -10.40 -4.92 21.29
CA VAL A 200 -11.23 -3.72 21.06
C VAL A 200 -12.51 -3.67 21.90
N GLY A 201 -12.80 -4.74 22.65
CA GLY A 201 -13.84 -4.79 23.67
C GLY A 201 -15.20 -5.32 23.19
N PRO A 202 -16.14 -5.52 24.13
CA PRO A 202 -17.37 -6.31 23.93
C PRO A 202 -18.41 -5.63 23.03
N ASN A 203 -18.22 -4.37 22.68
CA ASN A 203 -19.07 -3.67 21.72
C ASN A 203 -18.80 -4.13 20.28
N VAL A 204 -17.61 -4.67 20.01
CA VAL A 204 -17.19 -5.19 18.70
C VAL A 204 -16.96 -6.70 18.78
N ASN A 205 -16.14 -7.16 19.73
CA ASN A 205 -15.83 -8.57 19.88
C ASN A 205 -16.90 -9.30 20.68
N THR A 206 -17.11 -10.55 20.33
CA THR A 206 -18.03 -11.47 21.01
C THR A 206 -17.36 -12.82 21.22
N LYS A 207 -18.08 -13.79 21.78
CA LYS A 207 -17.59 -15.18 21.81
C LYS A 207 -17.58 -15.86 20.43
N TYR A 208 -18.09 -15.19 19.39
CA TYR A 208 -18.07 -15.66 18.02
C TYR A 208 -16.83 -15.11 17.30
N VAL A 209 -16.66 -15.45 16.03
CA VAL A 209 -15.47 -15.03 15.27
C VAL A 209 -15.73 -13.68 14.61
N GLU A 210 -14.92 -12.68 14.95
CA GLU A 210 -14.85 -11.40 14.26
C GLU A 210 -13.59 -11.32 13.39
N THR A 211 -13.75 -10.97 12.12
CA THR A 211 -12.64 -10.92 11.15
C THR A 211 -12.75 -9.72 10.22
N ARG A 212 -11.72 -9.49 9.39
CA ARG A 212 -11.69 -8.45 8.36
C ARG A 212 -12.00 -7.04 8.93
N PRO A 213 -11.32 -6.57 10.00
CA PRO A 213 -11.51 -5.21 10.47
C PRO A 213 -11.07 -4.22 9.39
N ILE A 214 -12.00 -3.42 8.90
CA ILE A 214 -11.79 -2.34 7.94
C ILE A 214 -12.16 -1.02 8.61
N ILE A 215 -11.15 -0.26 9.01
CA ILE A 215 -11.31 1.10 9.52
C ILE A 215 -11.50 2.08 8.36
N SER A 216 -12.50 2.98 8.45
CA SER A 216 -12.69 4.07 7.49
C SER A 216 -11.48 5.02 7.50
N SER A 217 -11.21 5.69 6.37
CA SER A 217 -10.03 6.57 6.26
C SER A 217 -10.01 7.70 7.29
N ASP A 218 -11.18 8.19 7.70
CA ASP A 218 -11.34 9.18 8.77
C ASP A 218 -11.27 8.61 10.20
N GLY A 219 -11.11 7.29 10.34
CA GLY A 219 -11.00 6.60 11.63
C GLY A 219 -12.29 6.46 12.43
N LYS A 220 -13.46 6.81 11.87
CA LYS A 220 -14.71 6.91 12.66
C LYS A 220 -15.62 5.69 12.60
N THR A 221 -15.46 4.80 11.63
CA THR A 221 -16.29 3.61 11.48
C THR A 221 -15.44 2.38 11.24
N LEU A 222 -15.64 1.34 12.06
CA LEU A 222 -15.04 0.03 11.87
C LEU A 222 -16.08 -0.92 11.27
N PHE A 223 -15.81 -1.38 10.06
CA PHE A 223 -16.55 -2.47 9.42
C PHE A 223 -15.83 -3.78 9.66
N PHE A 224 -16.56 -4.88 9.80
CA PHE A 224 -15.96 -6.20 9.98
C PHE A 224 -16.95 -7.31 9.61
N ALA A 225 -16.44 -8.52 9.44
CA ALA A 225 -17.26 -9.73 9.27
C ALA A 225 -17.44 -10.43 10.62
N ARG A 226 -18.65 -10.90 10.91
CA ARG A 226 -18.94 -11.71 12.11
C ARG A 226 -19.58 -13.04 11.72
N GLN A 227 -18.98 -14.13 12.18
CA GLN A 227 -19.36 -15.50 11.79
C GLN A 227 -20.33 -16.12 12.81
N ASP A 228 -21.26 -16.94 12.32
CA ASP A 228 -22.15 -17.82 13.11
C ASP A 228 -22.95 -17.13 14.24
N HIS A 229 -23.14 -15.81 14.16
CA HIS A 229 -23.76 -15.04 15.23
C HIS A 229 -25.31 -15.07 15.08
N PRO A 230 -26.10 -15.28 16.15
CA PRO A 230 -27.57 -15.42 16.05
C PRO A 230 -28.34 -14.20 15.49
N LYS A 231 -27.68 -13.04 15.41
CA LYS A 231 -28.22 -11.81 14.81
C LYS A 231 -27.72 -11.54 13.38
N ASN A 232 -27.02 -12.49 12.77
CA ASN A 232 -26.80 -12.48 11.33
C ASN A 232 -28.14 -12.67 10.61
N THR A 233 -28.21 -12.29 9.34
CA THR A 233 -29.44 -12.22 8.55
C THR A 233 -30.09 -13.59 8.41
N GLY A 234 -29.30 -14.64 8.19
CA GLY A 234 -29.75 -16.04 8.22
C GLY A 234 -29.75 -16.70 9.61
N GLY A 235 -29.55 -15.93 10.68
CA GLY A 235 -29.47 -16.43 12.06
C GLY A 235 -28.18 -17.22 12.35
N ALA A 236 -28.25 -18.17 13.29
CA ALA A 236 -27.07 -18.93 13.72
C ALA A 236 -26.51 -19.93 12.67
N SER A 237 -27.25 -20.16 11.57
CA SER A 237 -26.81 -20.97 10.42
C SER A 237 -26.14 -20.14 9.33
N ASP A 238 -26.05 -18.82 9.52
CA ASP A 238 -25.42 -17.90 8.59
C ASP A 238 -23.94 -17.74 8.91
N GLY A 239 -23.10 -18.24 7.99
CA GLY A 239 -21.68 -18.39 8.22
C GLY A 239 -20.95 -17.07 8.39
N GLN A 240 -21.45 -15.96 7.84
CA GLN A 240 -20.91 -14.62 8.12
C GLN A 240 -21.77 -13.49 7.58
N ASP A 241 -21.76 -12.38 8.30
CA ASP A 241 -22.37 -11.11 7.86
C ASP A 241 -21.43 -9.92 8.05
N VAL A 242 -21.73 -8.82 7.34
CA VAL A 242 -21.08 -7.54 7.54
C VAL A 242 -21.71 -6.78 8.71
N TRP A 243 -20.86 -6.36 9.65
CA TRP A 243 -21.21 -5.54 10.80
C TRP A 243 -20.43 -4.23 10.78
N ALA A 244 -20.97 -3.21 11.43
CA ALA A 244 -20.32 -1.91 11.58
C ALA A 244 -20.46 -1.38 13.00
N SER A 245 -19.40 -0.77 13.51
CA SER A 245 -19.37 -0.07 14.79
C SER A 245 -18.87 1.36 14.60
N PRO A 246 -19.56 2.38 15.17
CA PRO A 246 -19.07 3.75 15.17
C PRO A 246 -18.10 3.97 16.34
N LEU A 247 -17.08 4.80 16.12
CA LEU A 247 -16.22 5.25 17.20
C LEU A 247 -16.99 6.28 18.05
N LEU A 248 -17.06 6.06 19.36
CA LEU A 248 -17.78 6.95 20.27
C LEU A 248 -16.86 8.03 20.87
N ASP A 249 -15.59 7.70 21.08
CA ASP A 249 -14.62 8.62 21.66
C ASP A 249 -13.23 8.40 21.06
N MET A 250 -12.74 9.44 20.38
CA MET A 250 -11.42 9.49 19.75
C MET A 250 -10.26 9.38 20.76
N LYS A 251 -10.42 9.88 21.99
CA LYS A 251 -9.35 9.89 23.00
C LYS A 251 -9.14 8.51 23.61
N THR A 252 -10.25 7.85 23.96
CA THR A 252 -10.22 6.50 24.54
C THR A 252 -10.18 5.41 23.46
N GLN A 253 -10.40 5.76 22.19
CA GLN A 253 -10.52 4.82 21.08
C GLN A 253 -11.54 3.72 21.39
N SER A 254 -12.70 4.15 21.92
CA SER A 254 -13.78 3.27 22.35
C SER A 254 -14.88 3.18 21.28
N TRP A 255 -15.22 1.94 20.94
CA TRP A 255 -16.21 1.61 19.93
C TRP A 255 -17.60 1.50 20.52
N GLY A 256 -18.61 1.93 19.76
CA GLY A 256 -20.02 1.78 20.10
C GLY A 256 -20.55 0.39 19.76
N PRO A 257 -21.77 0.04 20.20
CA PRO A 257 -22.35 -1.27 19.92
C PRO A 257 -22.42 -1.53 18.42
N ALA A 258 -21.81 -2.63 17.98
CA ALA A 258 -21.83 -3.02 16.57
C ALA A 258 -23.25 -3.37 16.10
N LYS A 259 -23.55 -3.00 14.86
CA LYS A 259 -24.83 -3.28 14.20
C LYS A 259 -24.59 -4.11 12.96
N ASN A 260 -25.41 -5.15 12.79
CA ASN A 260 -25.51 -5.90 11.55
C ASN A 260 -26.01 -4.95 10.45
N LEU A 261 -25.34 -4.91 9.30
CA LEU A 261 -25.79 -4.07 8.20
C LEU A 261 -27.07 -4.65 7.61
N PRO A 262 -28.08 -3.83 7.29
CA PRO A 262 -29.31 -4.34 6.70
C PRO A 262 -29.08 -4.82 5.27
N GLY A 263 -30.02 -5.62 4.77
CA GLY A 263 -30.13 -5.85 3.33
C GLY A 263 -30.21 -4.52 2.55
N PRO A 264 -29.67 -4.45 1.34
CA PRO A 264 -29.22 -5.59 0.52
C PRO A 264 -27.73 -5.97 0.67
N VAL A 265 -26.99 -5.37 1.62
CA VAL A 265 -25.58 -5.74 1.85
C VAL A 265 -25.49 -7.14 2.43
N ASN A 266 -26.24 -7.39 3.50
CA ASN A 266 -26.41 -8.72 4.06
C ASN A 266 -27.67 -9.37 3.49
N ASN A 267 -27.55 -10.61 3.02
CA ASN A 267 -28.64 -11.49 2.65
C ASN A 267 -28.42 -12.87 3.31
N ASN A 268 -29.15 -13.92 2.89
CA ASN A 268 -29.03 -15.25 3.52
C ASN A 268 -27.75 -16.03 3.15
N GLY A 269 -26.86 -15.47 2.33
CA GLY A 269 -25.57 -16.07 2.01
C GLY A 269 -24.47 -15.57 2.94
N ASN A 270 -23.23 -16.01 2.73
CA ASN A 270 -22.08 -15.60 3.54
C ASN A 270 -21.55 -14.23 3.08
N ASN A 271 -21.95 -13.15 3.75
CA ASN A 271 -21.57 -11.78 3.39
C ASN A 271 -20.26 -11.36 4.10
N GLY A 272 -19.37 -10.67 3.40
CA GLY A 272 -18.11 -10.20 3.97
C GLY A 272 -17.65 -8.89 3.37
N VAL A 273 -17.21 -7.96 4.23
CA VAL A 273 -16.58 -6.71 3.80
C VAL A 273 -15.13 -6.97 3.44
N ALA A 274 -14.72 -6.47 2.29
CA ALA A 274 -13.35 -6.54 1.80
C ALA A 274 -12.63 -5.18 2.00
N SER A 275 -13.33 -4.07 1.75
CA SER A 275 -12.84 -2.73 2.06
C SER A 275 -13.97 -1.69 2.03
N VAL A 276 -13.65 -0.46 2.40
CA VAL A 276 -14.52 0.73 2.23
C VAL A 276 -13.73 1.81 1.51
N SER A 277 -14.38 2.58 0.63
CA SER A 277 -13.78 3.75 -0.02
C SER A 277 -13.39 4.81 1.02
N ALA A 278 -12.47 5.71 0.65
CA ALA A 278 -11.98 6.76 1.53
C ALA A 278 -13.09 7.69 2.08
N ASP A 279 -14.14 7.90 1.30
CA ASP A 279 -15.34 8.67 1.66
C ASP A 279 -16.37 7.90 2.52
N GLY A 280 -16.17 6.60 2.76
CA GLY A 280 -17.14 5.79 3.51
C GLY A 280 -18.45 5.49 2.78
N ASN A 281 -18.54 5.83 1.49
CA ASN A 281 -19.76 5.77 0.68
C ASN A 281 -19.83 4.58 -0.27
N THR A 282 -18.76 3.79 -0.41
CA THR A 282 -18.72 2.54 -1.19
C THR A 282 -18.14 1.41 -0.34
N LEU A 283 -18.87 0.31 -0.20
CA LEU A 283 -18.37 -0.94 0.35
C LEU A 283 -17.94 -1.87 -0.80
N LEU A 284 -16.75 -2.43 -0.68
CA LEU A 284 -16.34 -3.60 -1.45
C LEU A 284 -16.70 -4.84 -0.64
N LEU A 285 -17.39 -5.77 -1.27
CA LEU A 285 -17.84 -7.03 -0.69
C LEU A 285 -17.17 -8.19 -1.43
N ILE A 286 -16.90 -9.27 -0.70
CA ILE A 286 -16.62 -10.57 -1.32
C ILE A 286 -17.88 -11.11 -2.00
N ASN A 287 -17.70 -12.09 -2.87
CA ASN A 287 -18.74 -12.74 -3.68
C ASN A 287 -19.26 -11.86 -4.83
N THR A 288 -19.85 -12.52 -5.82
CA THR A 288 -20.62 -11.88 -6.88
C THR A 288 -22.09 -11.90 -6.51
N TYR A 289 -22.66 -10.71 -6.30
CA TYR A 289 -24.09 -10.53 -6.12
C TYR A 289 -24.79 -10.41 -7.48
N HIS A 290 -25.95 -11.05 -7.59
CA HIS A 290 -26.78 -11.07 -8.79
C HIS A 290 -27.96 -10.08 -8.66
N PRO A 291 -28.54 -9.61 -9.78
CA PRO A 291 -29.65 -8.65 -9.75
C PRO A 291 -30.91 -9.12 -9.01
N ASP A 292 -31.08 -10.43 -8.83
CA ASP A 292 -32.18 -11.04 -8.06
C ASP A 292 -31.89 -11.11 -6.54
N GLY A 293 -30.72 -10.63 -6.11
CA GLY A 293 -30.29 -10.65 -4.70
C GLY A 293 -29.59 -11.93 -4.27
N THR A 294 -29.46 -12.95 -5.14
CA THR A 294 -28.65 -14.14 -4.87
C THR A 294 -27.15 -13.82 -5.01
N MET A 295 -26.28 -14.75 -4.56
CA MET A 295 -24.84 -14.59 -4.67
C MET A 295 -24.13 -15.88 -5.09
N THR A 296 -22.94 -15.73 -5.66
CA THR A 296 -21.99 -16.82 -5.92
C THR A 296 -20.62 -16.46 -5.31
N PRO A 297 -19.84 -17.43 -4.79
CA PRO A 297 -18.59 -17.16 -4.08
C PRO A 297 -17.45 -16.65 -4.97
N GLU A 298 -17.69 -16.52 -6.29
CA GLU A 298 -16.68 -16.20 -7.28
C GLU A 298 -16.67 -14.70 -7.59
N GLY A 299 -15.73 -13.95 -7.01
CA GLY A 299 -15.50 -12.55 -7.36
C GLY A 299 -15.83 -11.56 -6.25
N ALA A 300 -16.08 -10.32 -6.64
CA ALA A 300 -16.34 -9.20 -5.73
C ALA A 300 -17.47 -8.32 -6.28
N SER A 301 -18.17 -7.65 -5.37
CA SER A 301 -19.24 -6.70 -5.67
C SER A 301 -19.06 -5.41 -4.88
N VAL A 302 -19.65 -4.32 -5.36
CA VAL A 302 -19.66 -3.03 -4.68
C VAL A 302 -21.08 -2.60 -4.34
N SER A 303 -21.28 -2.09 -3.14
CA SER A 303 -22.51 -1.42 -2.72
C SER A 303 -22.22 0.04 -2.40
N THR A 304 -23.05 0.94 -2.90
CA THR A 304 -22.89 2.39 -2.71
C THR A 304 -23.99 2.93 -1.81
N ARG A 305 -23.68 3.94 -1.00
CA ARG A 305 -24.71 4.62 -0.20
C ARG A 305 -25.74 5.31 -1.09
N THR A 306 -26.97 5.26 -0.63
CA THR A 306 -28.15 5.93 -1.18
C THR A 306 -28.84 6.68 -0.04
N LYS A 307 -29.82 7.53 -0.37
CA LYS A 307 -30.64 8.24 0.65
C LYS A 307 -31.44 7.31 1.57
N SER A 308 -31.60 6.04 1.19
CA SER A 308 -32.38 5.04 1.93
C SER A 308 -31.53 3.90 2.50
N GLY A 309 -30.20 4.04 2.52
CA GLY A 309 -29.28 2.98 2.95
C GLY A 309 -28.35 2.53 1.83
N TRP A 310 -27.87 1.30 1.89
CA TRP A 310 -26.93 0.76 0.89
C TRP A 310 -27.66 0.24 -0.36
N SER A 311 -27.07 0.39 -1.54
CA SER A 311 -27.62 -0.13 -2.80
C SER A 311 -27.47 -1.65 -2.90
N LEU A 312 -28.26 -2.31 -3.75
CA LEU A 312 -27.99 -3.71 -4.13
C LEU A 312 -26.54 -3.81 -4.64
N PRO A 313 -25.72 -4.74 -4.12
CA PRO A 313 -24.35 -4.84 -4.56
C PRO A 313 -24.26 -5.23 -6.04
N VAL A 314 -23.38 -4.56 -6.77
CA VAL A 314 -23.15 -4.75 -8.20
C VAL A 314 -21.78 -5.39 -8.39
N LYS A 315 -21.72 -6.49 -9.15
CA LYS A 315 -20.46 -7.18 -9.45
C LYS A 315 -19.41 -6.26 -10.07
N LEU A 316 -18.15 -6.48 -9.69
CA LEU A 316 -17.02 -5.87 -10.37
C LEU A 316 -16.69 -6.63 -11.67
N ASN A 317 -16.51 -5.88 -12.76
CA ASN A 317 -16.11 -6.45 -14.04
C ASN A 317 -14.58 -6.45 -14.16
N ILE A 318 -13.94 -7.54 -13.74
CA ILE A 318 -12.48 -7.71 -13.80
C ILE A 318 -12.11 -8.54 -15.03
N LEU A 319 -11.30 -7.98 -15.93
CA LEU A 319 -10.89 -8.68 -17.16
C LEU A 319 -10.08 -9.94 -16.82
N ASN A 320 -10.40 -11.07 -17.45
CA ASN A 320 -9.71 -12.36 -17.23
C ASN A 320 -9.61 -12.78 -15.75
N TYR A 321 -10.65 -12.45 -14.96
CA TYR A 321 -10.76 -12.93 -13.59
C TYR A 321 -11.14 -14.41 -13.55
N TYR A 322 -10.40 -15.16 -12.74
CA TYR A 322 -10.71 -16.50 -12.30
C TYR A 322 -9.94 -16.75 -11.00
N ASN A 323 -10.44 -17.66 -10.18
CA ASN A 323 -9.79 -18.16 -8.98
C ASN A 323 -9.94 -19.69 -8.98
N ASN A 324 -8.82 -20.42 -8.92
CA ASN A 324 -8.84 -21.88 -8.87
C ASN A 324 -9.30 -22.39 -7.49
N SER A 325 -9.15 -21.56 -6.45
CA SER A 325 -9.70 -21.83 -5.12
C SER A 325 -11.17 -21.46 -5.05
N LYS A 326 -11.99 -22.37 -4.53
CA LYS A 326 -13.45 -22.18 -4.38
C LYS A 326 -13.84 -21.38 -3.13
N GLU A 327 -12.95 -21.32 -2.14
CA GLU A 327 -13.27 -20.83 -0.81
C GLU A 327 -12.35 -19.69 -0.37
N LEU A 328 -11.13 -19.61 -0.92
CA LEU A 328 -10.13 -18.65 -0.49
C LEU A 328 -10.06 -17.48 -1.46
N VAL A 329 -10.57 -16.32 -1.02
CA VAL A 329 -10.50 -15.07 -1.76
C VAL A 329 -10.48 -13.88 -0.82
N ASP A 330 -9.63 -12.90 -1.11
CA ASP A 330 -9.67 -11.59 -0.50
C ASP A 330 -9.53 -10.49 -1.55
N PHE A 331 -10.11 -9.33 -1.27
CA PHE A 331 -9.98 -8.14 -2.09
C PHE A 331 -9.71 -6.92 -1.21
N PHE A 332 -9.16 -5.87 -1.81
CA PHE A 332 -9.03 -4.58 -1.17
C PHE A 332 -9.04 -3.44 -2.20
N LEU A 333 -9.95 -2.49 -2.04
CA LEU A 333 -9.98 -1.25 -2.82
C LEU A 333 -9.11 -0.19 -2.13
N GLY A 334 -8.06 0.28 -2.82
CA GLY A 334 -7.20 1.35 -2.33
C GLY A 334 -7.96 2.68 -2.17
N SER A 335 -7.39 3.58 -1.36
CA SER A 335 -7.96 4.90 -1.04
C SER A 335 -8.27 5.78 -2.27
N SER A 336 -7.64 5.50 -3.41
CA SER A 336 -7.91 6.19 -4.68
C SER A 336 -9.19 5.78 -5.38
N GLY A 337 -9.80 4.66 -4.99
CA GLY A 337 -10.92 4.06 -5.71
C GLY A 337 -10.54 3.49 -7.08
N LYS A 338 -9.25 3.46 -7.42
CA LYS A 338 -8.73 3.04 -8.75
C LYS A 338 -7.80 1.84 -8.74
N VAL A 339 -7.43 1.36 -7.56
CA VAL A 339 -6.53 0.23 -7.38
C VAL A 339 -7.27 -0.85 -6.62
N LEU A 340 -7.35 -2.05 -7.18
CA LEU A 340 -7.94 -3.22 -6.56
C LEU A 340 -6.85 -4.26 -6.34
N LEU A 341 -6.54 -4.55 -5.09
CA LEU A 341 -5.73 -5.71 -4.72
C LEU A 341 -6.64 -6.92 -4.54
N MET A 342 -6.09 -8.10 -4.82
CA MET A 342 -6.78 -9.37 -4.66
C MET A 342 -5.81 -10.47 -4.26
N ALA A 343 -6.27 -11.39 -3.41
CA ALA A 343 -5.57 -12.62 -3.06
C ALA A 343 -6.34 -13.81 -3.66
N VAL A 344 -5.79 -14.40 -4.72
CA VAL A 344 -6.45 -15.45 -5.51
C VAL A 344 -5.45 -16.50 -5.95
N GLU A 345 -5.91 -17.73 -6.14
CA GLU A 345 -5.10 -18.81 -6.69
C GLU A 345 -5.26 -18.84 -8.22
N ARG A 346 -4.15 -18.61 -8.95
CA ARG A 346 -4.15 -18.53 -10.41
C ARG A 346 -2.95 -19.26 -11.01
N ASN A 347 -3.09 -19.69 -12.26
CA ASN A 347 -2.02 -20.39 -12.98
C ASN A 347 -0.81 -19.50 -13.29
N ASP A 348 -1.02 -18.18 -13.33
CA ASP A 348 0.03 -17.16 -13.47
C ASP A 348 0.54 -16.64 -12.10
N GLY A 349 0.25 -17.38 -11.03
CA GLY A 349 0.79 -17.23 -9.68
C GLY A 349 2.13 -17.93 -9.46
N VAL A 350 2.67 -17.79 -8.24
CA VAL A 350 3.86 -18.47 -7.71
C VAL A 350 3.46 -19.68 -6.86
N GLY A 351 2.34 -19.61 -6.14
CA GLY A 351 1.99 -20.52 -5.05
C GLY A 351 0.50 -20.79 -4.88
N GLY A 352 0.03 -20.75 -3.63
CA GLY A 352 -1.38 -20.91 -3.28
C GLY A 352 -2.18 -19.66 -3.66
N GLN A 353 -2.78 -18.99 -2.69
CA GLN A 353 -3.24 -17.62 -2.95
C GLN A 353 -2.02 -16.72 -3.14
N ASP A 354 -2.00 -15.96 -4.23
CA ASP A 354 -1.01 -14.92 -4.45
C ASP A 354 -1.71 -13.56 -4.51
N LEU A 355 -0.95 -12.51 -4.21
CA LEU A 355 -1.42 -11.14 -4.36
C LEU A 355 -1.27 -10.67 -5.81
N PHE A 356 -2.37 -10.11 -6.33
CA PHE A 356 -2.44 -9.43 -7.62
C PHE A 356 -3.02 -8.03 -7.47
N VAL A 357 -2.73 -7.16 -8.44
CA VAL A 357 -3.32 -5.82 -8.59
C VAL A 357 -4.10 -5.70 -9.89
N SER A 358 -5.19 -4.95 -9.87
CA SER A 358 -5.95 -4.52 -11.03
C SER A 358 -6.27 -3.02 -10.93
N PHE A 359 -6.39 -2.37 -12.09
CA PHE A 359 -6.60 -0.93 -12.19
C PHE A 359 -7.93 -0.62 -12.84
N LEU A 360 -8.63 0.38 -12.30
CA LEU A 360 -9.89 0.85 -12.88
C LEU A 360 -9.63 1.48 -14.25
N GLN A 361 -10.30 0.97 -15.27
CA GLN A 361 -10.28 1.48 -16.63
C GLN A 361 -11.58 2.23 -16.95
N LYS A 362 -11.74 2.61 -18.21
CA LYS A 362 -12.97 3.25 -18.70
C LYS A 362 -14.19 2.33 -18.51
N PHE A 363 -15.35 2.94 -18.35
CA PHE A 363 -16.64 2.24 -18.26
C PHE A 363 -16.77 1.27 -17.06
N GLY A 364 -16.02 1.51 -15.98
CA GLY A 364 -16.11 0.69 -14.75
C GLY A 364 -15.51 -0.71 -14.88
N VAL A 365 -14.70 -0.94 -15.91
CA VAL A 365 -14.01 -2.22 -16.13
C VAL A 365 -12.64 -2.19 -15.44
N TRP A 366 -12.31 -3.23 -14.68
CA TRP A 366 -11.02 -3.40 -14.03
C TRP A 366 -10.06 -4.17 -14.96
N SER A 367 -8.78 -3.78 -14.97
CA SER A 367 -7.77 -4.44 -15.79
C SER A 367 -7.60 -5.92 -15.46
N LYS A 368 -6.87 -6.66 -16.30
CA LYS A 368 -6.44 -8.01 -15.93
C LYS A 368 -5.60 -7.96 -14.63
N PRO A 369 -5.71 -8.96 -13.74
CA PRO A 369 -4.84 -9.07 -12.58
C PRO A 369 -3.37 -9.14 -12.99
N ILE A 370 -2.52 -8.40 -12.29
CA ILE A 370 -1.06 -8.38 -12.45
C ILE A 370 -0.45 -8.90 -11.14
N ASN A 371 0.36 -9.96 -11.22
CA ASN A 371 1.00 -10.55 -10.04
C ASN A 371 1.99 -9.55 -9.41
N LEU A 372 2.01 -9.43 -8.07
CA LEU A 372 2.89 -8.50 -7.34
C LEU A 372 4.38 -8.91 -7.35
N GLY A 373 4.71 -10.07 -7.92
CA GLY A 373 6.08 -10.57 -8.08
C GLY A 373 6.56 -11.45 -6.92
N LYS A 374 7.65 -12.19 -7.17
CA LYS A 374 8.21 -13.21 -6.26
C LYS A 374 8.80 -12.67 -4.95
N THR A 375 8.92 -11.36 -4.82
CA THR A 375 9.30 -10.72 -3.55
C THR A 375 8.15 -10.74 -2.56
N ILE A 376 6.92 -10.52 -3.05
CA ILE A 376 5.71 -10.57 -2.24
C ILE A 376 5.15 -11.99 -2.20
N ASN A 377 5.06 -12.64 -3.35
CA ASN A 377 4.41 -13.93 -3.50
C ASN A 377 5.40 -15.09 -3.37
N THR A 378 5.06 -16.07 -2.54
CA THR A 378 5.85 -17.27 -2.23
C THR A 378 5.22 -18.50 -2.88
N LYS A 379 5.63 -19.72 -2.48
CA LYS A 379 4.89 -20.93 -2.95
C LYS A 379 3.76 -21.35 -2.02
N LYS A 380 3.53 -20.62 -0.92
CA LYS A 380 2.38 -20.82 -0.03
C LYS A 380 1.38 -19.69 -0.28
N SER A 381 0.50 -19.41 0.67
CA SER A 381 -0.53 -18.38 0.52
C SER A 381 -0.09 -17.03 1.07
N GLU A 382 -0.33 -15.99 0.29
CA GLU A 382 -0.33 -14.58 0.68
C GLU A 382 -1.73 -14.01 0.49
N PHE A 383 -2.29 -13.42 1.55
CA PHE A 383 -3.70 -13.04 1.60
C PHE A 383 -3.94 -11.83 2.50
N ALA A 384 -5.21 -11.43 2.67
CA ALA A 384 -5.62 -10.25 3.42
C ALA A 384 -4.81 -8.98 3.09
N PRO A 385 -4.73 -8.56 1.81
CA PRO A 385 -3.96 -7.39 1.43
C PRO A 385 -4.61 -6.10 1.97
N PHE A 386 -3.80 -5.18 2.44
CA PHE A 386 -4.19 -3.83 2.83
C PHE A 386 -3.18 -2.81 2.30
N LEU A 387 -3.64 -1.91 1.44
CA LEU A 387 -2.82 -0.80 0.94
C LEU A 387 -3.15 0.46 1.74
N ALA A 388 -2.14 1.01 2.42
CA ALA A 388 -2.32 2.21 3.21
C ALA A 388 -2.64 3.44 2.35
N ALA A 389 -3.06 4.52 3.03
CA ALA A 389 -3.48 5.78 2.44
C ALA A 389 -2.46 6.42 1.49
N ASP A 390 -1.16 6.14 1.67
CA ASP A 390 -0.07 6.63 0.81
C ASP A 390 0.02 5.95 -0.57
N GLY A 391 -0.72 4.85 -0.78
CA GLY A 391 -0.70 4.08 -2.04
C GLY A 391 0.64 3.37 -2.32
N LYS A 392 1.52 3.24 -1.31
CA LYS A 392 2.85 2.62 -1.43
C LYS A 392 3.13 1.59 -0.34
N THR A 393 2.52 1.74 0.82
CA THR A 393 2.72 0.86 1.96
C THR A 393 1.70 -0.27 1.94
N LEU A 394 2.18 -1.51 1.75
CA LEU A 394 1.39 -2.73 1.74
C LEU A 394 1.57 -3.49 3.03
N PHE A 395 0.46 -3.87 3.65
CA PHE A 395 0.40 -4.89 4.69
C PHE A 395 -0.34 -6.11 4.13
N PHE A 396 0.10 -7.31 4.50
CA PHE A 396 -0.52 -8.55 4.06
C PHE A 396 -0.19 -9.68 5.03
N ALA A 397 -1.00 -10.73 5.04
CA ALA A 397 -0.71 -11.96 5.77
C ALA A 397 -0.02 -12.98 4.85
N SER A 398 0.87 -13.80 5.40
CA SER A 398 1.55 -14.86 4.65
C SER A 398 1.80 -16.11 5.48
N ASP A 399 1.61 -17.26 4.85
CA ASP A 399 1.98 -18.59 5.35
C ASP A 399 3.39 -19.01 4.90
N GLY A 400 3.96 -18.30 3.93
CA GLY A 400 5.18 -18.68 3.21
C GLY A 400 6.39 -17.81 3.49
N HIS A 401 6.20 -16.58 3.92
CA HIS A 401 7.26 -15.77 4.49
C HIS A 401 7.61 -16.26 5.89
N LYS A 402 8.85 -16.01 6.27
CA LYS A 402 9.43 -16.53 7.51
C LYS A 402 8.96 -15.68 8.70
N GLY A 403 8.50 -16.32 9.78
CA GLY A 403 7.84 -15.66 10.90
C GLY A 403 7.62 -16.54 12.15
N TYR A 404 6.69 -16.13 13.00
CA TYR A 404 6.42 -16.60 14.37
C TYR A 404 5.28 -17.62 14.45
N GLY A 405 4.29 -17.54 13.57
CA GLY A 405 3.08 -18.37 13.58
C GLY A 405 2.83 -19.19 12.31
N LYS A 406 1.60 -19.69 12.20
CA LYS A 406 1.03 -20.33 11.01
C LYS A 406 0.84 -19.32 9.87
N SER A 407 0.37 -18.13 10.22
CA SER A 407 0.22 -16.99 9.31
C SER A 407 0.57 -15.74 10.09
N ASP A 408 1.42 -14.91 9.50
CA ASP A 408 1.88 -13.67 10.11
C ASP A 408 1.59 -12.48 9.21
N ILE A 409 1.46 -11.31 9.82
CA ILE A 409 1.34 -10.02 9.15
C ILE A 409 2.73 -9.48 8.81
N PHE A 410 2.90 -9.12 7.53
CA PHE A 410 4.09 -8.53 6.95
C PHE A 410 3.80 -7.15 6.40
N TYR A 411 4.88 -6.39 6.25
CA TYR A 411 4.93 -5.04 5.71
C TYR A 411 5.89 -4.97 4.52
N SER A 412 5.52 -4.27 3.46
CA SER A 412 6.42 -3.95 2.35
C SER A 412 6.11 -2.59 1.72
N LYS A 413 7.12 -1.93 1.16
CA LYS A 413 6.98 -0.68 0.40
C LYS A 413 7.11 -0.93 -1.09
N ARG A 414 6.21 -0.34 -1.86
CA ARG A 414 6.30 -0.23 -3.31
C ARG A 414 7.45 0.70 -3.68
N LEU A 415 8.34 0.25 -4.56
CA LEU A 415 9.57 0.98 -4.93
C LEU A 415 9.46 1.71 -6.28
N ASP A 416 8.47 1.36 -7.10
CA ASP A 416 8.17 2.01 -8.38
C ASP A 416 6.71 1.78 -8.82
N ASP A 417 6.34 2.31 -9.99
CA ASP A 417 4.98 2.22 -10.55
C ASP A 417 4.67 0.91 -11.29
N THR A 418 5.57 -0.07 -11.29
CA THR A 418 5.36 -1.36 -11.97
C THR A 418 4.48 -2.34 -11.18
N TRP A 419 4.32 -2.10 -9.87
CA TRP A 419 3.67 -3.02 -8.91
C TRP A 419 4.32 -4.40 -8.77
N GLN A 420 5.51 -4.60 -9.34
CA GLN A 420 6.30 -5.83 -9.24
C GLN A 420 7.63 -5.64 -8.51
N ASN A 421 7.97 -4.39 -8.16
CA ASN A 421 9.16 -4.04 -7.42
C ASN A 421 8.79 -3.52 -6.02
N TRP A 422 9.01 -4.37 -5.04
CA TRP A 422 8.67 -4.15 -3.64
C TRP A 422 9.91 -4.35 -2.78
N SER A 423 9.99 -3.67 -1.64
CA SER A 423 11.00 -3.98 -0.63
C SER A 423 10.79 -5.41 -0.10
N THR A 424 11.85 -6.03 0.41
CA THR A 424 11.73 -7.32 1.11
C THR A 424 10.67 -7.21 2.22
N PRO A 425 9.68 -8.12 2.29
CA PRO A 425 8.69 -8.11 3.34
C PRO A 425 9.32 -8.21 4.72
N LEU A 426 8.90 -7.32 5.61
CA LEU A 426 9.32 -7.29 7.01
C LEU A 426 8.17 -7.79 7.88
N ASN A 427 8.43 -8.83 8.65
CA ASN A 427 7.49 -9.35 9.63
C ASN A 427 7.26 -8.30 10.74
N LEU A 428 6.01 -8.12 11.17
CA LEU A 428 5.68 -7.15 12.22
C LEU A 428 6.09 -7.58 13.64
N GLY A 429 6.75 -8.72 13.83
CA GLY A 429 7.30 -9.12 15.12
C GLY A 429 6.26 -9.70 16.10
N PRO A 430 6.72 -10.18 17.28
CA PRO A 430 5.91 -11.00 18.19
C PRO A 430 4.87 -10.20 19.01
N GLU A 431 4.92 -8.87 18.94
CA GLU A 431 3.92 -8.00 19.56
C GLU A 431 2.63 -7.96 18.71
N VAL A 432 2.75 -8.12 17.39
CA VAL A 432 1.62 -8.20 16.45
C VAL A 432 1.30 -9.65 16.08
N ASN A 433 2.33 -10.45 15.78
CA ASN A 433 2.18 -11.83 15.33
C ASN A 433 2.30 -12.79 16.52
N SER A 434 1.32 -13.66 16.67
CA SER A 434 1.26 -14.72 17.67
C SER A 434 2.00 -15.98 17.18
N LYS A 435 1.94 -17.05 17.97
CA LYS A 435 2.41 -18.38 17.55
C LYS A 435 1.39 -19.13 16.67
N ASP A 436 0.18 -18.57 16.53
CA ASP A 436 -0.94 -19.16 15.82
C ASP A 436 -1.20 -18.43 14.50
N TRP A 437 -2.33 -17.75 14.36
CA TRP A 437 -2.79 -17.21 13.08
C TRP A 437 -3.18 -15.75 13.27
N ASP A 438 -2.52 -14.87 12.51
CA ASP A 438 -2.70 -13.43 12.58
C ASP A 438 -2.82 -12.86 11.17
N ALA A 439 -3.86 -12.05 10.94
CA ALA A 439 -4.14 -11.50 9.62
C ALA A 439 -5.02 -10.25 9.67
N TYR A 440 -5.43 -9.80 8.47
CA TYR A 440 -6.39 -8.71 8.25
C TYR A 440 -6.00 -7.41 8.96
N TYR A 441 -4.93 -6.80 8.48
CA TYR A 441 -4.43 -5.52 9.00
C TYR A 441 -5.19 -4.34 8.37
N SER A 442 -5.56 -3.33 9.14
CA SER A 442 -6.06 -2.06 8.59
C SER A 442 -5.67 -0.86 9.44
N VAL A 443 -5.52 0.29 8.78
CA VAL A 443 -5.05 1.54 9.39
C VAL A 443 -5.84 2.72 8.79
N SER A 444 -6.21 3.69 9.61
CA SER A 444 -6.82 4.94 9.10
C SER A 444 -5.79 5.83 8.41
N ALA A 445 -6.22 6.91 7.74
CA ALA A 445 -5.30 7.83 7.09
C ALA A 445 -4.32 8.52 8.07
N ALA A 446 -4.73 8.68 9.33
CA ALA A 446 -3.91 9.27 10.38
C ALA A 446 -2.75 8.36 10.84
N GLY A 447 -2.86 7.03 10.66
CA GLY A 447 -1.78 6.11 11.02
C GLY A 447 -1.45 6.07 12.51
N GLU A 448 -2.44 6.25 13.39
CA GLU A 448 -2.25 6.21 14.84
C GLU A 448 -2.37 4.78 15.40
N TYR A 449 -3.45 4.09 15.03
CA TYR A 449 -3.73 2.71 15.42
C TYR A 449 -3.94 1.84 14.19
N ALA A 450 -3.46 0.61 14.28
CA ALA A 450 -3.83 -0.46 13.39
C ALA A 450 -4.83 -1.40 14.05
N TYR A 451 -5.70 -1.99 13.25
CA TYR A 451 -6.61 -3.06 13.64
C TYR A 451 -6.19 -4.35 12.96
N LEU A 452 -6.27 -5.46 13.68
CA LEU A 452 -5.92 -6.78 13.15
C LEU A 452 -6.73 -7.88 13.81
N VAL A 453 -6.66 -9.10 13.26
CA VAL A 453 -7.28 -10.29 13.83
C VAL A 453 -6.21 -11.18 14.43
N SER A 454 -6.45 -11.65 15.65
CA SER A 454 -5.60 -12.62 16.34
C SER A 454 -6.45 -13.58 17.18
N THR A 455 -5.90 -14.75 17.52
CA THR A 455 -6.43 -15.63 18.57
C THR A 455 -5.84 -15.35 19.95
N LYS A 456 -4.77 -14.55 20.03
CA LYS A 456 -4.04 -14.29 21.28
C LYS A 456 -4.91 -13.46 22.23
N ASN A 457 -5.36 -14.09 23.32
CA ASN A 457 -6.26 -13.49 24.32
C ASN A 457 -7.63 -13.09 23.73
N GLY A 458 -8.17 -13.90 22.81
CA GLY A 458 -9.53 -13.75 22.31
C GLY A 458 -10.59 -14.03 23.37
N THR A 459 -11.79 -13.52 23.15
CA THR A 459 -12.95 -13.72 24.02
C THR A 459 -13.40 -15.18 23.96
N GLU A 460 -13.25 -15.93 25.06
CA GLU A 460 -13.57 -17.38 25.07
C GLU A 460 -12.81 -18.16 23.97
N ASP A 461 -11.53 -17.84 23.74
CA ASP A 461 -10.67 -18.44 22.73
C ASP A 461 -11.10 -18.21 21.26
N SER A 462 -11.98 -17.21 21.01
CA SER A 462 -12.36 -16.77 19.67
C SER A 462 -11.22 -16.12 18.89
N LYS A 463 -11.43 -15.95 17.58
CA LYS A 463 -10.67 -14.96 16.79
C LYS A 463 -11.34 -13.61 16.96
N ASP A 464 -10.59 -12.68 17.52
CA ASP A 464 -11.07 -11.35 17.87
C ASP A 464 -10.34 -10.27 17.09
N ILE A 465 -10.95 -9.09 17.03
CA ILE A 465 -10.30 -7.87 16.53
C ILE A 465 -9.49 -7.24 17.67
N PHE A 466 -8.26 -6.88 17.36
CA PHE A 466 -7.37 -6.16 18.26
C PHE A 466 -6.94 -4.84 17.65
N LYS A 467 -6.50 -3.91 18.49
CA LYS A 467 -5.82 -2.68 18.08
C LYS A 467 -4.41 -2.61 18.63
N ILE A 468 -3.52 -1.93 17.91
CA ILE A 468 -2.15 -1.65 18.36
C ILE A 468 -1.69 -0.28 17.84
N GLY A 469 -0.98 0.47 18.68
CA GLY A 469 -0.39 1.76 18.30
C GLY A 469 0.79 1.59 17.34
N LEU A 470 0.84 2.41 16.30
CA LEU A 470 1.85 2.33 15.26
C LEU A 470 3.14 3.07 15.63
N VAL A 471 4.30 2.41 15.50
CA VAL A 471 5.61 3.07 15.59
C VAL A 471 6.01 3.74 14.28
N SER A 472 6.84 4.77 14.39
CA SER A 472 7.37 5.56 13.27
C SER A 472 7.91 4.72 12.09
N LYS A 473 8.49 3.54 12.36
CA LYS A 473 9.01 2.63 11.33
C LYS A 473 7.94 2.04 10.40
N PHE A 474 6.73 1.77 10.90
CA PHE A 474 5.64 1.17 10.12
C PHE A 474 4.53 2.16 9.76
N LYS A 475 4.67 3.43 10.16
CA LYS A 475 3.72 4.45 9.73
C LYS A 475 3.82 4.65 8.21
N PRO A 476 2.68 4.64 7.51
CA PRO A 476 2.61 5.05 6.10
C PRO A 476 3.17 6.46 5.90
N GLU A 477 3.51 6.79 4.66
CA GLU A 477 3.89 8.17 4.33
C GLU A 477 2.72 9.14 4.63
N PRO A 478 3.01 10.34 5.13
CA PRO A 478 1.97 11.32 5.43
C PRO A 478 1.09 11.67 4.23
N VAL A 479 -0.19 11.85 4.49
CA VAL A 479 -1.20 12.26 3.52
C VAL A 479 -1.97 13.49 4.01
N VAL A 480 -2.62 14.20 3.10
CA VAL A 480 -3.63 15.21 3.43
C VAL A 480 -5.03 14.61 3.25
N LEU A 481 -5.82 14.62 4.30
CA LEU A 481 -7.24 14.25 4.25
C LEU A 481 -8.07 15.52 4.00
N VAL A 482 -8.75 15.57 2.86
CA VAL A 482 -9.68 16.66 2.55
C VAL A 482 -11.09 16.18 2.79
N THR A 483 -11.80 16.87 3.67
CA THR A 483 -13.21 16.61 4.00
C THR A 483 -14.06 17.81 3.63
N GLY A 484 -15.36 17.63 3.47
CA GLY A 484 -16.28 18.75 3.26
C GLY A 484 -17.62 18.29 2.73
N ARG A 485 -18.43 19.23 2.25
CA ARG A 485 -19.72 18.98 1.62
C ARG A 485 -19.76 19.50 0.20
N VAL A 486 -20.43 18.79 -0.69
CA VAL A 486 -20.78 19.29 -2.02
C VAL A 486 -22.21 19.83 -1.96
N LEU A 487 -22.37 21.12 -2.23
CA LEU A 487 -23.62 21.84 -2.07
C LEU A 487 -23.98 22.59 -3.35
N ASP A 488 -25.27 22.79 -3.58
CA ASP A 488 -25.78 23.71 -4.59
C ASP A 488 -25.47 25.16 -4.16
N ALA A 489 -24.76 25.91 -5.00
CA ALA A 489 -24.29 27.27 -4.69
C ALA A 489 -25.43 28.29 -4.48
N LYS A 490 -26.64 28.02 -4.98
CA LYS A 490 -27.81 28.90 -4.81
C LYS A 490 -28.64 28.54 -3.59
N THR A 491 -28.84 27.24 -3.36
CA THR A 491 -29.80 26.75 -2.35
C THR A 491 -29.14 26.19 -1.09
N ASN A 492 -27.81 25.99 -1.11
CA ASN A 492 -27.03 25.29 -0.08
C ASN A 492 -27.52 23.86 0.22
N LYS A 493 -28.31 23.27 -0.67
CA LYS A 493 -28.76 21.88 -0.54
C LYS A 493 -27.62 20.92 -0.90
N PRO A 494 -27.52 19.77 -0.21
CA PRO A 494 -26.50 18.78 -0.51
C PRO A 494 -26.73 18.13 -1.88
N LEU A 495 -25.61 17.83 -2.55
CA LEU A 495 -25.60 17.20 -3.86
C LEU A 495 -24.99 15.80 -3.81
N ASN A 496 -25.63 14.87 -4.54
CA ASN A 496 -25.00 13.62 -4.91
C ASN A 496 -24.01 13.91 -6.06
N ALA A 497 -22.72 13.79 -5.79
CA ALA A 497 -21.67 14.21 -6.70
C ALA A 497 -20.51 13.20 -6.69
N LYS A 498 -19.81 13.12 -7.82
CA LYS A 498 -18.55 12.41 -7.95
C LYS A 498 -17.41 13.42 -7.79
N ILE A 499 -16.46 13.13 -6.92
CA ILE A 499 -15.22 13.91 -6.78
C ILE A 499 -14.14 13.19 -7.58
N ILE A 500 -13.39 13.95 -8.38
CA ILE A 500 -12.28 13.46 -9.18
C ILE A 500 -11.07 14.29 -8.82
N TYR A 501 -9.93 13.66 -8.53
CA TYR A 501 -8.68 14.36 -8.28
C TYR A 501 -7.54 13.88 -9.17
N GLU A 502 -6.71 14.82 -9.60
CA GLU A 502 -5.65 14.67 -10.60
C GLU A 502 -4.35 15.32 -10.13
N SER A 503 -3.23 14.89 -10.71
CA SER A 503 -1.96 15.62 -10.58
C SER A 503 -2.00 16.87 -11.46
N LEU A 504 -1.71 18.05 -10.89
CA LEU A 504 -1.52 19.28 -11.68
C LEU A 504 -0.20 19.29 -12.45
N VAL A 505 0.72 18.37 -12.14
CA VAL A 505 2.01 18.23 -12.84
C VAL A 505 1.84 17.39 -14.11
N THR A 506 1.17 16.24 -14.02
CA THR A 506 1.04 15.30 -15.15
C THR A 506 -0.31 15.38 -15.86
N GLY A 507 -1.33 15.94 -15.21
CA GLY A 507 -2.73 15.89 -15.67
C GLY A 507 -3.39 14.51 -15.52
N GLU A 508 -2.74 13.57 -14.85
CA GLU A 508 -3.26 12.22 -14.64
C GLU A 508 -4.34 12.21 -13.57
N GLU A 509 -5.47 11.54 -13.83
CA GLU A 509 -6.53 11.31 -12.85
C GLU A 509 -6.08 10.26 -11.83
N LEU A 510 -5.78 10.69 -10.60
CA LEU A 510 -5.19 9.87 -9.56
C LEU A 510 -6.23 9.12 -8.72
N GLY A 511 -7.44 9.66 -8.58
CA GLY A 511 -8.49 8.97 -7.84
C GLY A 511 -9.86 9.61 -7.92
N VAL A 512 -10.82 8.89 -7.33
CA VAL A 512 -12.23 9.24 -7.33
C VAL A 512 -12.85 9.00 -5.96
N ALA A 513 -13.86 9.80 -5.64
CA ALA A 513 -14.73 9.64 -4.48
C ALA A 513 -16.17 10.00 -4.85
N GLN A 514 -17.10 9.70 -3.97
CA GLN A 514 -18.52 10.05 -4.06
C GLN A 514 -18.95 10.76 -2.79
N THR A 515 -19.93 11.64 -2.92
CA THR A 515 -20.56 12.24 -1.75
C THR A 515 -21.55 11.28 -1.10
N ASN A 516 -21.79 11.48 0.18
CA ASN A 516 -22.96 10.92 0.83
C ASN A 516 -24.19 11.61 0.22
N PRO A 517 -25.12 10.86 -0.38
CA PRO A 517 -26.25 11.44 -1.11
C PRO A 517 -27.30 12.12 -0.19
N GLU A 518 -27.24 11.91 1.12
CA GLU A 518 -28.13 12.54 2.09
C GLU A 518 -27.65 13.94 2.49
N ASP A 519 -26.37 14.06 2.86
CA ASP A 519 -25.82 15.29 3.45
C ASP A 519 -24.71 15.93 2.60
N GLY A 520 -24.33 15.33 1.48
CA GLY A 520 -23.33 15.83 0.54
C GLY A 520 -21.89 15.69 1.03
N THR A 521 -21.65 15.03 2.18
CA THR A 521 -20.30 14.89 2.74
C THR A 521 -19.38 14.05 1.85
N TYR A 522 -18.11 14.43 1.75
CA TYR A 522 -17.09 13.68 1.01
C TYR A 522 -15.77 13.69 1.75
N THR A 523 -14.94 12.71 1.42
CA THR A 523 -13.55 12.63 1.86
C THR A 523 -12.67 12.17 0.70
N ILE A 524 -11.54 12.86 0.46
CA ILE A 524 -10.48 12.39 -0.43
C ILE A 524 -9.15 12.35 0.33
N VAL A 525 -8.31 11.39 -0.01
CA VAL A 525 -6.98 11.19 0.56
C VAL A 525 -5.95 11.59 -0.50
N LEU A 526 -5.09 12.55 -0.17
CA LEU A 526 -4.09 13.10 -1.09
C LEU A 526 -2.67 12.78 -0.57
N PRO A 527 -1.99 11.76 -1.12
CA PRO A 527 -0.62 11.42 -0.77
C PRO A 527 0.38 12.55 -1.04
N SER A 528 1.43 12.63 -0.21
CA SER A 528 2.53 13.58 -0.42
C SER A 528 3.28 13.32 -1.74
N GLY A 529 3.79 14.39 -2.36
CA GLY A 529 4.71 14.32 -3.51
C GLY A 529 4.22 14.95 -4.82
N THR A 530 3.01 15.52 -4.86
CA THR A 530 2.52 16.28 -6.02
C THR A 530 1.55 17.38 -5.58
N SER A 531 1.30 18.34 -6.48
CA SER A 531 0.16 19.24 -6.37
C SER A 531 -1.07 18.61 -7.03
N TYR A 532 -2.22 18.77 -6.40
CA TYR A 532 -3.49 18.18 -6.80
C TYR A 532 -4.47 19.24 -7.28
N GLY A 533 -5.23 18.89 -8.32
CA GLY A 533 -6.48 19.53 -8.68
C GLY A 533 -7.59 18.55 -8.35
N TYR A 534 -8.68 19.00 -7.72
CA TYR A 534 -9.82 18.15 -7.45
C TYR A 534 -11.12 18.88 -7.74
N LEU A 535 -12.07 18.19 -8.35
CA LEU A 535 -13.33 18.76 -8.82
C LEU A 535 -14.50 17.86 -8.44
N ALA A 536 -15.67 18.48 -8.23
CA ALA A 536 -16.91 17.76 -8.00
C ALA A 536 -17.84 17.88 -9.21
N GLU A 537 -18.35 16.76 -9.70
CA GLU A 537 -19.30 16.65 -10.80
C GLU A 537 -20.65 16.17 -10.29
N ALA A 538 -21.71 16.87 -10.66
CA ALA A 538 -23.09 16.45 -10.45
C ALA A 538 -23.94 16.78 -11.68
N ASP A 539 -24.92 15.92 -11.98
CA ASP A 539 -25.80 16.10 -13.14
C ASP A 539 -26.56 17.43 -13.07
N GLY A 540 -26.50 18.21 -14.15
CA GLY A 540 -27.15 19.51 -14.21
C GLY A 540 -26.40 20.65 -13.53
N TYR A 541 -25.16 20.42 -13.09
CA TYR A 541 -24.28 21.42 -12.49
C TYR A 541 -22.99 21.60 -13.28
N ILE A 542 -22.35 22.76 -13.09
CA ILE A 542 -20.98 22.99 -13.55
C ILE A 542 -20.03 22.59 -12.43
N ALA A 543 -19.06 21.76 -12.78
CA ALA A 543 -18.01 21.35 -11.86
C ALA A 543 -17.18 22.56 -11.42
N ILE A 544 -16.91 22.63 -10.11
CA ILE A 544 -15.92 23.56 -9.55
C ILE A 544 -14.69 22.77 -9.17
N ASP A 545 -13.53 23.28 -9.58
CA ASP A 545 -12.22 22.77 -9.27
C ASP A 545 -11.58 23.56 -8.12
N GLU A 546 -10.93 22.85 -7.21
CA GLU A 546 -10.03 23.36 -6.18
C GLU A 546 -8.63 22.80 -6.42
N ASN A 547 -7.63 23.39 -5.77
CA ASN A 547 -6.28 22.87 -5.80
C ASN A 547 -5.67 22.80 -4.41
N LEU A 548 -4.70 21.91 -4.26
CA LEU A 548 -3.92 21.75 -3.05
C LEU A 548 -2.50 21.33 -3.41
N ASP A 549 -1.51 22.08 -2.90
CA ASP A 549 -0.13 21.66 -2.99
C ASP A 549 0.23 20.72 -1.83
N ALA A 550 0.51 19.46 -2.14
CA ALA A 550 0.94 18.44 -1.18
C ALA A 550 2.35 17.91 -1.51
N THR A 551 3.17 18.70 -2.22
CA THR A 551 4.54 18.31 -2.60
C THR A 551 5.47 18.09 -1.41
N GLU A 552 5.35 18.89 -0.35
CA GLU A 552 6.21 18.86 0.84
C GLU A 552 5.47 18.44 2.13
N THR A 553 4.40 17.64 2.03
CA THR A 553 3.65 17.19 3.20
C THR A 553 4.51 16.25 4.07
N SER A 554 4.91 16.73 5.25
CA SER A 554 5.77 16.01 6.20
C SER A 554 5.02 15.39 7.38
N LYS A 555 3.74 15.71 7.56
CA LYS A 555 2.87 15.17 8.62
C LYS A 555 1.44 15.04 8.13
N TYR A 556 0.70 14.11 8.74
CA TYR A 556 -0.73 13.98 8.51
C TYR A 556 -1.43 15.32 8.75
N THR A 557 -2.31 15.70 7.84
CA THR A 557 -3.04 16.97 7.88
C THR A 557 -4.48 16.74 7.47
N GLU A 558 -5.42 17.29 8.23
CA GLU A 558 -6.84 17.34 7.84
C GLU A 558 -7.19 18.76 7.43
N ILE A 559 -7.90 18.90 6.30
CA ILE A 559 -8.48 20.16 5.87
C ILE A 559 -9.97 19.97 5.57
N THR A 560 -10.76 21.01 5.84
CA THR A 560 -12.18 21.04 5.49
C THR A 560 -12.44 22.06 4.39
N ARG A 561 -13.05 21.63 3.30
CA ARG A 561 -13.35 22.42 2.09
C ARG A 561 -14.69 22.01 1.50
N ASP A 562 -15.68 22.88 1.62
CA ASP A 562 -16.94 22.71 0.90
C ASP A 562 -16.79 23.07 -0.57
N LEU A 563 -17.46 22.33 -1.45
CA LEU A 563 -17.48 22.54 -2.88
C LEU A 563 -18.88 23.01 -3.29
N LEU A 564 -18.98 24.24 -3.80
CA LEU A 564 -20.26 24.87 -4.15
C LEU A 564 -20.50 24.76 -5.65
N LEU A 565 -21.35 23.85 -6.11
CA LEU A 565 -21.61 23.65 -7.53
C LEU A 565 -22.66 24.64 -8.03
N VAL A 566 -22.37 25.27 -9.18
CA VAL A 566 -23.29 26.23 -9.81
C VAL A 566 -24.23 25.48 -10.74
N PRO A 567 -25.57 25.64 -10.61
CA PRO A 567 -26.52 25.02 -11.53
C PRO A 567 -26.25 25.45 -12.98
N PHE A 568 -26.41 24.52 -13.91
CA PHE A 568 -26.16 24.75 -15.33
C PHE A 568 -27.35 25.47 -15.99
N GLU A 569 -27.42 26.79 -15.82
CA GLU A 569 -28.53 27.64 -16.30
C GLU A 569 -28.05 28.97 -16.91
N VAL A 570 -28.87 29.60 -17.74
CA VAL A 570 -28.55 30.91 -18.34
C VAL A 570 -28.35 31.97 -17.25
N GLY A 571 -27.27 32.74 -17.35
CA GLY A 571 -26.84 33.72 -16.36
C GLY A 571 -25.95 33.15 -15.27
N ALA A 572 -25.73 31.83 -15.20
CA ALA A 572 -24.75 31.23 -14.31
C ALA A 572 -23.35 31.78 -14.63
N LYS A 573 -22.62 32.18 -13.58
CA LYS A 573 -21.29 32.77 -13.63
C LYS A 573 -20.31 31.86 -12.88
N ILE A 574 -19.22 31.51 -13.54
CA ILE A 574 -18.29 30.48 -13.08
C ILE A 574 -16.87 31.01 -13.21
N LYS A 575 -16.10 30.92 -12.12
CA LYS A 575 -14.69 31.27 -12.10
C LYS A 575 -13.86 30.09 -12.61
N LEU A 576 -12.90 30.36 -13.49
CA LEU A 576 -11.91 29.36 -13.92
C LEU A 576 -10.75 29.40 -12.94
N ASN A 577 -10.74 28.51 -11.94
CA ASN A 577 -9.82 28.61 -10.79
C ASN A 577 -8.37 28.30 -11.16
N ASN A 578 -8.14 27.33 -12.04
CA ASN A 578 -6.80 26.90 -12.45
C ASN A 578 -6.29 27.59 -13.73
N ILE A 579 -6.62 28.87 -13.95
CA ILE A 579 -6.05 29.67 -15.06
C ILE A 579 -4.91 30.54 -14.56
N PHE A 580 -3.69 30.20 -14.96
CA PHE A 580 -2.47 30.88 -14.53
C PHE A 580 -1.84 31.67 -15.69
N PHE A 581 -1.58 32.96 -15.44
CA PHE A 581 -0.86 33.82 -16.36
C PHE A 581 0.57 34.07 -15.86
N ALA A 582 1.53 34.25 -16.76
CA ALA A 582 2.82 34.83 -16.37
C ALA A 582 2.64 36.26 -15.83
N GLN A 583 3.47 36.67 -14.88
CA GLN A 583 3.33 38.00 -14.24
C GLN A 583 3.36 39.11 -15.29
N SER A 584 2.38 40.03 -15.21
CA SER A 584 2.19 41.13 -16.16
C SER A 584 2.06 40.71 -17.64
N LYS A 585 1.74 39.45 -17.91
CA LYS A 585 1.53 38.90 -19.26
C LYS A 585 0.13 38.27 -19.37
N TYR A 586 -0.29 38.03 -20.61
CA TYR A 586 -1.56 37.36 -20.93
C TYR A 586 -1.36 35.92 -21.44
N TYR A 587 -0.11 35.46 -21.60
CA TYR A 587 0.18 34.08 -21.98
C TYR A 587 -0.23 33.11 -20.87
N LEU A 588 -1.01 32.11 -21.25
CA LEU A 588 -1.41 30.99 -20.41
C LEU A 588 -0.17 30.14 -20.07
N ARG A 589 -0.05 29.73 -18.80
CA ARG A 589 0.89 28.68 -18.42
C ARG A 589 0.31 27.32 -18.78
N GLU A 590 1.17 26.33 -19.04
CA GLU A 590 0.76 24.97 -19.40
C GLU A 590 -0.18 24.34 -18.35
N SER A 591 0.04 24.62 -17.07
CA SER A 591 -0.83 24.19 -15.97
C SER A 591 -2.28 24.70 -16.07
N SER A 592 -2.57 25.65 -16.98
CA SER A 592 -3.91 26.17 -17.22
C SER A 592 -4.72 25.36 -18.23
N PHE A 593 -4.06 24.50 -19.00
CA PHE A 593 -4.70 23.81 -20.12
C PHE A 593 -5.69 22.72 -19.67
N SER A 594 -5.49 22.11 -18.49
CA SER A 594 -6.46 21.15 -17.93
C SER A 594 -7.83 21.82 -17.75
N GLU A 595 -7.85 23.00 -17.13
CA GLU A 595 -9.07 23.76 -16.88
C GLU A 595 -9.75 24.23 -18.18
N LEU A 596 -8.95 24.70 -19.14
CA LEU A 596 -9.51 25.07 -20.46
C LEU A 596 -10.03 23.86 -21.24
N ASN A 597 -9.39 22.71 -21.15
CA ASN A 597 -9.87 21.49 -21.78
C ASN A 597 -11.22 21.03 -21.20
N ARG A 598 -11.48 21.28 -19.90
CA ARG A 598 -12.79 21.03 -19.29
C ARG A 598 -13.85 21.94 -19.86
N LEU A 599 -13.58 23.25 -19.99
CA LEU A 599 -14.49 24.18 -20.64
C LEU A 599 -14.75 23.78 -22.11
N VAL A 600 -13.73 23.33 -22.84
CA VAL A 600 -13.89 22.76 -24.20
C VAL A 600 -14.82 21.55 -24.17
N LYS A 601 -14.64 20.63 -23.22
CA LYS A 601 -15.50 19.45 -23.08
C LYS A 601 -16.95 19.87 -22.84
N ILE A 602 -17.21 20.77 -21.89
CA ILE A 602 -18.55 21.29 -21.62
C ILE A 602 -19.17 21.90 -22.89
N MET A 603 -18.43 22.73 -23.62
CA MET A 603 -18.95 23.36 -24.84
C MET A 603 -19.15 22.38 -26.01
N LYS A 604 -18.46 21.24 -26.01
CA LYS A 604 -18.67 20.14 -26.97
C LYS A 604 -19.88 19.28 -26.60
N ASP A 605 -20.00 18.95 -25.32
CA ASP A 605 -21.11 18.16 -24.78
C ASP A 605 -22.44 18.92 -24.91
N TYR A 606 -22.40 20.26 -24.86
CA TYR A 606 -23.56 21.14 -25.04
C TYR A 606 -23.37 22.08 -26.24
N PRO A 607 -23.68 21.65 -27.47
CA PRO A 607 -23.39 22.42 -28.69
C PRO A 607 -24.20 23.72 -28.84
N ALA A 608 -25.34 23.84 -28.15
CA ALA A 608 -26.18 25.04 -28.16
C ALA A 608 -25.69 26.14 -27.21
N VAL A 609 -24.75 25.82 -26.32
CA VAL A 609 -24.28 26.76 -25.30
C VAL A 609 -23.45 27.88 -25.90
N GLU A 610 -23.77 29.10 -25.51
CA GLU A 610 -22.97 30.30 -25.81
C GLU A 610 -22.48 30.89 -24.49
N ILE A 611 -21.21 31.31 -24.43
CA ILE A 611 -20.59 31.85 -23.22
C ILE A 611 -20.06 33.27 -23.43
N ARG A 612 -19.92 34.01 -22.33
CA ARG A 612 -19.14 35.25 -22.25
C ARG A 612 -17.99 35.08 -21.27
N LEU A 613 -16.76 35.26 -21.74
CA LEU A 613 -15.56 35.29 -20.89
C LEU A 613 -15.39 36.70 -20.30
N GLU A 614 -15.19 36.78 -18.99
CA GLU A 614 -15.05 38.03 -18.23
C GLU A 614 -13.67 38.08 -17.56
N GLY A 615 -12.88 39.10 -17.88
CA GLY A 615 -11.51 39.26 -17.39
C GLY A 615 -11.41 40.31 -16.29
N HIS A 616 -10.64 40.01 -15.25
CA HIS A 616 -10.46 40.89 -14.09
C HIS A 616 -8.99 41.01 -13.65
N THR A 617 -8.63 42.16 -13.09
CA THR A 617 -7.33 42.41 -12.46
C THR A 617 -7.52 42.85 -11.01
N ASP A 618 -6.42 42.92 -10.26
CA ASP A 618 -6.39 43.71 -9.03
C ASP A 618 -6.24 45.21 -9.34
N ASN A 619 -6.19 46.03 -8.28
CA ASN A 619 -6.06 47.48 -8.35
C ASN A 619 -4.60 47.98 -8.44
N GLN A 620 -3.61 47.10 -8.68
CA GLN A 620 -2.21 47.52 -8.76
C GLN A 620 -1.86 47.95 -10.18
N GLY A 621 -1.11 49.05 -10.31
CA GLY A 621 -0.68 49.59 -11.60
C GLY A 621 -1.69 50.56 -12.24
N ASP A 622 -1.50 50.83 -13.52
CA ASP A 622 -2.33 51.78 -14.27
C ASP A 622 -3.68 51.16 -14.70
N SER A 623 -4.78 51.85 -14.42
CA SER A 623 -6.13 51.33 -14.67
C SER A 623 -6.41 51.10 -16.17
N LYS A 624 -5.87 51.92 -17.09
CA LYS A 624 -6.02 51.69 -18.54
C LYS A 624 -5.25 50.46 -18.99
N LEU A 625 -4.03 50.25 -18.45
CA LEU A 625 -3.26 49.04 -18.70
C LEU A 625 -3.95 47.79 -18.13
N ASN A 626 -4.54 47.88 -16.94
CA ASN A 626 -5.30 46.80 -16.33
C ASN A 626 -6.55 46.43 -17.12
N MET A 627 -7.27 47.42 -17.64
CA MET A 627 -8.39 47.19 -18.55
C MET A 627 -7.93 46.42 -19.79
N LYS A 628 -6.86 46.88 -20.46
CA LYS A 628 -6.29 46.20 -21.62
C LYS A 628 -5.85 44.77 -21.29
N LEU A 629 -5.11 44.59 -20.19
CA LEU A 629 -4.65 43.29 -19.74
C LEU A 629 -5.81 42.31 -19.49
N SER A 630 -6.91 42.79 -18.89
CA SER A 630 -8.08 41.97 -18.64
C SER A 630 -8.74 41.48 -19.94
N VAL A 631 -8.79 42.34 -20.98
CA VAL A 631 -9.28 41.98 -22.33
C VAL A 631 -8.33 41.00 -23.02
N ASP A 632 -7.03 41.27 -22.98
CA ASP A 632 -6.01 40.42 -23.61
C ASP A 632 -6.03 38.99 -23.03
N ARG A 633 -6.21 38.85 -21.71
CA ARG A 633 -6.33 37.55 -21.04
C ARG A 633 -7.52 36.73 -21.51
N VAL A 634 -8.71 37.32 -21.59
CA VAL A 634 -9.90 36.59 -22.07
C VAL A 634 -9.83 36.29 -23.57
N ASN A 635 -9.13 37.12 -24.35
CA ASN A 635 -8.88 36.83 -25.76
C ASN A 635 -7.92 35.65 -25.95
N GLU A 636 -6.90 35.51 -25.10
CA GLU A 636 -6.01 34.34 -25.14
C GLU A 636 -6.75 33.05 -24.77
N VAL A 637 -7.63 33.11 -23.76
CA VAL A 637 -8.53 32.00 -23.42
C VAL A 637 -9.45 31.66 -24.61
N LYS A 638 -10.10 32.66 -25.21
CA LYS A 638 -10.96 32.48 -26.38
C LYS A 638 -10.20 31.84 -27.55
N LYS A 639 -8.98 32.30 -27.82
CA LYS A 639 -8.12 31.76 -28.87
C LYS A 639 -7.87 30.28 -28.65
N TYR A 640 -7.49 29.88 -27.44
CA TYR A 640 -7.30 28.47 -27.09
C TYR A 640 -8.57 27.62 -27.31
N LEU A 641 -9.74 28.10 -26.86
CA LEU A 641 -11.00 27.37 -27.05
C LEU A 641 -11.35 27.19 -28.53
N VAL A 642 -11.11 28.23 -29.36
CA VAL A 642 -11.32 28.15 -30.81
C VAL A 642 -10.35 27.18 -31.47
N GLU A 643 -9.08 27.19 -31.09
CA GLU A 643 -8.07 26.23 -31.57
C GLU A 643 -8.44 24.77 -31.22
N LYS A 644 -9.16 24.55 -30.11
CA LYS A 644 -9.68 23.22 -29.73
C LYS A 644 -11.03 22.85 -30.38
N GLY A 645 -11.51 23.67 -31.30
CA GLY A 645 -12.66 23.39 -32.16
C GLY A 645 -13.99 24.00 -31.71
N ILE A 646 -13.99 24.98 -30.80
CA ILE A 646 -15.21 25.70 -30.43
C ILE A 646 -15.46 26.85 -31.41
N GLU A 647 -16.68 26.95 -31.95
CA GLU A 647 -17.02 28.01 -32.91
C GLU A 647 -16.89 29.42 -32.29
N LYS A 648 -16.16 30.32 -32.97
CA LYS A 648 -15.88 31.68 -32.49
C LYS A 648 -17.13 32.48 -32.10
N LYS A 649 -18.27 32.26 -32.78
CA LYS A 649 -19.56 32.94 -32.49
C LYS A 649 -20.17 32.55 -31.14
N ARG A 650 -19.80 31.37 -30.61
CA ARG A 650 -20.29 30.87 -29.31
C ARG A 650 -19.55 31.48 -28.11
N ILE A 651 -18.53 32.30 -28.35
CA ILE A 651 -17.68 32.87 -27.31
C ILE A 651 -17.62 34.38 -27.48
N SER A 652 -18.18 35.13 -26.53
CA SER A 652 -17.98 36.57 -26.39
C SER A 652 -16.97 36.86 -25.26
N THR A 653 -16.38 38.06 -25.25
CA THR A 653 -15.33 38.44 -24.30
C THR A 653 -15.58 39.86 -23.79
N ILE A 654 -15.34 40.09 -22.51
CA ILE A 654 -15.37 41.42 -21.88
C ILE A 654 -14.26 41.53 -20.84
N GLY A 655 -13.59 42.68 -20.78
CA GLY A 655 -12.63 42.99 -19.73
C GLY A 655 -13.22 44.05 -18.80
N TYR A 656 -13.00 43.88 -17.49
CA TYR A 656 -13.44 44.81 -16.46
C TYR A 656 -12.30 45.54 -15.77
N GLY A 657 -11.03 45.18 -16.05
CA GLY A 657 -9.89 45.65 -15.28
C GLY A 657 -10.10 45.42 -13.78
N ASP A 658 -9.89 46.47 -12.99
CA ASP A 658 -10.01 46.50 -11.53
C ASP A 658 -11.38 46.93 -11.01
N THR A 659 -12.34 47.20 -11.90
CA THR A 659 -13.64 47.84 -11.55
C THR A 659 -14.65 46.92 -10.88
N LYS A 660 -14.41 45.61 -10.87
CA LYS A 660 -15.30 44.57 -10.31
C LYS A 660 -14.53 43.63 -9.36
N PRO A 661 -14.04 44.12 -8.22
CA PRO A 661 -13.35 43.30 -7.24
C PRO A 661 -14.34 42.35 -6.52
N VAL A 662 -13.88 41.15 -6.23
CA VAL A 662 -14.60 40.13 -5.43
C VAL A 662 -14.07 40.03 -4.00
N ALA A 663 -12.90 40.61 -3.75
CA ALA A 663 -12.27 40.64 -2.44
C ALA A 663 -11.50 41.95 -2.21
N SER A 664 -11.15 42.21 -0.94
CA SER A 664 -10.36 43.38 -0.57
C SER A 664 -9.02 43.42 -1.30
N ASN A 665 -8.63 44.59 -1.80
CA ASN A 665 -7.33 44.79 -2.45
C ASN A 665 -6.19 45.15 -1.46
N VAL A 666 -6.47 45.15 -0.15
CA VAL A 666 -5.52 45.59 0.88
C VAL A 666 -4.36 44.59 1.06
N LYS A 667 -4.68 43.31 1.26
CA LYS A 667 -3.68 42.24 1.46
C LYS A 667 -3.44 41.50 0.14
N GLU A 668 -2.21 41.03 -0.09
CA GLU A 668 -1.89 40.27 -1.30
C GLU A 668 -2.75 39.01 -1.45
N GLU A 669 -3.00 38.30 -0.34
CA GLU A 669 -3.80 37.07 -0.33
C GLU A 669 -5.22 37.30 -0.88
N THR A 670 -5.89 38.35 -0.40
CA THR A 670 -7.26 38.70 -0.84
C THR A 670 -7.24 39.39 -2.20
N ARG A 671 -6.22 40.18 -2.48
CA ARG A 671 -6.03 40.86 -3.77
C ARG A 671 -5.82 39.88 -4.91
N ALA A 672 -5.12 38.77 -4.67
CA ALA A 672 -4.91 37.72 -5.65
C ALA A 672 -6.21 37.15 -6.21
N LEU A 673 -7.28 37.10 -5.40
CA LEU A 673 -8.60 36.63 -5.81
C LEU A 673 -9.24 37.51 -6.89
N ASN A 674 -8.85 38.79 -6.98
CA ASN A 674 -9.36 39.71 -8.01
C ASN A 674 -8.74 39.47 -9.39
N ARG A 675 -7.56 38.82 -9.46
CA ARG A 675 -6.89 38.45 -10.71
C ARG A 675 -7.47 37.13 -11.23
N ARG A 676 -8.57 37.20 -11.98
CA ARG A 676 -9.33 36.02 -12.39
C ARG A 676 -9.94 36.14 -13.78
N VAL A 677 -10.32 35.00 -14.34
CA VAL A 677 -11.19 34.89 -15.50
C VAL A 677 -12.44 34.12 -15.09
N GLU A 678 -13.59 34.62 -15.51
CA GLU A 678 -14.89 33.96 -15.34
C GLU A 678 -15.50 33.68 -16.71
N PHE A 679 -16.44 32.73 -16.78
CA PHE A 679 -17.37 32.64 -17.89
C PHE A 679 -18.82 32.71 -17.41
N VAL A 680 -19.68 33.26 -18.26
CA VAL A 680 -21.12 33.37 -18.03
C VAL A 680 -21.85 32.62 -19.12
N ILE A 681 -22.83 31.80 -18.75
CA ILE A 681 -23.70 31.12 -19.72
C ILE A 681 -24.70 32.14 -20.27
N MET A 682 -24.62 32.42 -21.57
CA MET A 682 -25.51 33.37 -22.25
C MET A 682 -26.73 32.68 -22.86
N LYS A 683 -26.57 31.40 -23.23
CA LYS A 683 -27.58 30.56 -23.85
C LYS A 683 -27.25 29.09 -23.56
N LYS A 684 -28.27 28.24 -23.43
CA LYS A 684 -28.14 26.79 -23.20
C LYS A 684 -29.03 26.02 -24.18
#